data_AF-K9VG56-F1
#
_entry.id   AF-K9VG56-F1
#
_cell.length_a   1.000
_cell.length_b   1.000
_cell.length_c   1.000
_cell.angle_alpha   90.00
_cell.angle_beta   90.00
_cell.angle_gamma   90.00
#
_symmetry.space_group_name_H-M   'P 1'
#
loop_
_entity.id
_entity.type
_entity.pdbx_description
1 polymer ?
#
loop_
_entity_poly.entity_id
_entity_poly.type
_entity_poly.pdbx_seq_one_letter_code
_entity_poly.pdbx_strand_id
1 'polypeptide(L)'
;MKMPVLLLGVSVIFWGWQTGLWFLALPIALILEAANWLPYRWDFSASDFRRIANLCLIFLCCLLVYLLVANRSIYLIYNLLQWLPGVFFPLVAAQVYSVKESLDIRLLFLWLNKATKTAPLNPLMVNLNYPYFICCLLSASTANSRDISFYAGIFALTAIALWSVRTKRFSSILWLGLMLIAGSIGFIGQMGLHQVHLAVEQQAISWLSNGSSQETDFLKKQTNIGSVGLLKQSNEIIFRVAPEAKQTPPRLLREATYNRYNSSLWLALNPNFVPVQPKINGTTWDLGDQLPNPSTITISATLQGNQGLLKLPDGTFKIDALPVSQMEKNKYGTIKVVGKVDMLAYRSYFNNNFSVDSPPTEDDLQIPKSEIAALNKILSQMDIQGKSLPEILDKMEWFFLKNFVYSLKLGGKDNDATPLSTFLLHTRSGHCEYFATAATLLLRKLGIPARYAVGYSVHEFSSLENQYIVRSRHAHAWTLAYIAGKWQAFDPTPSDWESMEDAAAPPGAFISDLWSLLTYKILLGLRYLSGSNGWKLGGVILLALIFFRMCNPNFKKNVRLLSNKQSWLKAIYNKDSLSPKSEFYLIEQALNESGLIRPPSESLKNWIERLKKENPELYCLEELALLIEIHYCDRFDPAGIKYAQKAEFKLAIQSWIEQYRRQAIASKSQVNKSGKSTIAFLR
;
A
#
# COMPACT_ATOMS: atom_id res chain seq x y z
N MET A 1 30.24 2.28 11.06
CA MET A 1 30.29 0.99 11.78
C MET A 1 30.60 -0.10 10.76
N LYS A 2 31.52 -1.02 11.05
CA LYS A 2 31.83 -2.14 10.16
C LYS A 2 30.98 -3.34 10.57
N MET A 3 30.20 -3.84 9.62
CA MET A 3 29.32 -5.00 9.83
C MET A 3 30.19 -6.26 10.00
N PRO A 4 29.80 -7.20 10.89
CA PRO A 4 30.48 -8.49 11.00
C PRO A 4 30.53 -9.23 9.66
N VAL A 5 31.64 -9.90 9.41
CA VAL A 5 31.80 -10.81 8.27
C VAL A 5 30.74 -11.92 8.41
N LEU A 6 30.19 -12.41 7.29
CA LEU A 6 29.12 -13.41 7.22
C LEU A 6 27.72 -12.95 7.64
N LEU A 7 27.55 -11.81 8.33
CA LEU A 7 26.22 -11.40 8.79
C LEU A 7 25.25 -11.11 7.65
N LEU A 8 25.73 -10.51 6.54
CA LEU A 8 24.88 -10.26 5.37
C LEU A 8 24.47 -11.56 4.68
N GLY A 9 25.41 -12.47 4.45
CA GLY A 9 25.16 -13.77 3.83
C GLY A 9 24.20 -14.62 4.65
N VAL A 10 24.39 -14.72 5.97
CA VAL A 10 23.50 -15.50 6.85
C VAL A 10 22.09 -14.89 6.89
N SER A 11 21.95 -13.56 6.88
CA SER A 11 20.61 -12.93 6.80
C SER A 11 19.89 -13.19 5.48
N VAL A 12 20.62 -13.23 4.35
CA VAL A 12 20.04 -13.60 3.05
C VAL A 12 19.64 -15.08 3.04
N ILE A 13 20.46 -15.96 3.60
CA ILE A 13 20.13 -17.39 3.74
C ILE A 13 18.88 -17.56 4.62
N PHE A 14 18.79 -16.84 5.73
CA PHE A 14 17.62 -16.86 6.60
C PHE A 14 16.36 -16.39 5.87
N TRP A 15 16.45 -15.32 5.07
CA TRP A 15 15.37 -14.88 4.20
C TRP A 15 14.97 -15.97 3.18
N GLY A 16 15.93 -16.57 2.48
CA GLY A 16 15.67 -17.65 1.53
C GLY A 16 14.98 -18.87 2.16
N TRP A 17 15.39 -19.22 3.38
CA TRP A 17 14.79 -20.32 4.14
C TRP A 17 13.34 -20.03 4.50
N GLN A 18 13.08 -18.86 5.09
CA GLN A 18 11.73 -18.50 5.54
C GLN A 18 10.77 -18.32 4.36
N THR A 19 11.25 -17.76 3.25
CA THR A 19 10.43 -17.45 2.06
C THR A 19 10.35 -18.58 1.03
N GLY A 20 11.14 -19.64 1.19
CA GLY A 20 11.31 -20.71 0.20
C GLY A 20 12.10 -20.31 -1.05
N LEU A 21 12.62 -19.08 -1.13
CA LEU A 21 13.35 -18.54 -2.29
C LEU A 21 14.83 -18.92 -2.30
N TRP A 22 15.14 -20.20 -2.03
CA TRP A 22 16.50 -20.73 -1.96
C TRP A 22 17.32 -20.48 -3.24
N PHE A 23 16.66 -20.58 -4.40
CA PHE A 23 17.29 -20.37 -5.70
C PHE A 23 17.83 -18.95 -5.89
N LEU A 24 17.29 -17.95 -5.18
CA LEU A 24 17.79 -16.57 -5.17
C LEU A 24 18.76 -16.33 -4.02
N ALA A 25 18.41 -16.82 -2.82
CA ALA A 25 19.17 -16.54 -1.62
C ALA A 25 20.59 -17.11 -1.65
N LEU A 26 20.78 -18.33 -2.16
CA LEU A 26 22.11 -18.98 -2.21
C LEU A 26 23.09 -18.20 -3.10
N PRO A 27 22.77 -17.86 -4.37
CA PRO A 27 23.64 -17.02 -5.20
C PRO A 27 23.91 -15.65 -4.59
N ILE A 28 22.88 -14.99 -4.04
CA ILE A 28 23.02 -13.64 -3.47
C ILE A 28 23.97 -13.67 -2.26
N ALA A 29 23.80 -14.61 -1.34
CA ALA A 29 24.64 -14.75 -0.17
C ALA A 29 26.11 -15.00 -0.56
N LEU A 30 26.35 -15.88 -1.54
CA LEU A 30 27.68 -16.18 -2.04
C LEU A 30 28.35 -14.94 -2.65
N ILE A 31 27.62 -14.17 -3.47
CA ILE A 31 28.16 -12.96 -4.12
C ILE A 31 28.52 -11.89 -3.09
N LEU A 32 27.64 -11.65 -2.10
CA LEU A 32 27.86 -10.65 -1.07
C LEU A 32 29.04 -11.03 -0.16
N GLU A 33 29.16 -12.30 0.23
CA GLU A 33 30.26 -12.73 1.08
C GLU A 33 31.58 -12.85 0.35
N ALA A 34 31.58 -13.27 -0.93
CA ALA A 34 32.79 -13.34 -1.74
C ALA A 34 33.52 -11.98 -1.80
N ALA A 35 32.80 -10.88 -1.68
CA ALA A 35 33.39 -9.54 -1.64
C ALA A 35 34.31 -9.29 -0.43
N ASN A 36 34.15 -10.05 0.67
CA ASN A 36 35.04 -9.97 1.83
C ASN A 36 36.37 -10.71 1.59
N TRP A 37 36.38 -11.69 0.70
CA TRP A 37 37.52 -12.56 0.41
C TRP A 37 38.26 -12.20 -0.89
N LEU A 38 37.54 -11.61 -1.84
CA LEU A 38 38.10 -11.21 -3.14
C LEU A 38 38.80 -9.85 -3.05
N PRO A 39 39.99 -9.69 -3.67
CA PRO A 39 40.74 -8.43 -3.66
C PRO A 39 40.21 -7.39 -4.66
N TYR A 40 39.25 -7.74 -5.51
CA TYR A 40 38.76 -6.88 -6.59
C TYR A 40 37.82 -5.79 -6.07
N ARG A 41 38.14 -4.53 -6.38
CA ARG A 41 37.28 -3.36 -6.08
C ARG A 41 37.09 -2.49 -7.32
N TRP A 42 35.88 -1.95 -7.43
CA TRP A 42 35.40 -1.16 -8.57
C TRP A 42 35.22 0.30 -8.12
N ASP A 43 35.72 1.26 -8.91
CA ASP A 43 35.50 2.68 -8.64
C ASP A 43 34.20 3.16 -9.31
N PHE A 44 33.08 3.03 -8.60
CA PHE A 44 31.77 3.47 -9.10
C PHE A 44 31.58 4.98 -8.94
N SER A 45 31.18 5.64 -10.03
CA SER A 45 30.80 7.05 -9.99
C SER A 45 29.42 7.24 -9.35
N ALA A 46 29.11 8.46 -8.91
CA ALA A 46 27.77 8.79 -8.39
C ALA A 46 26.66 8.55 -9.45
N SER A 47 26.97 8.70 -10.73
CA SER A 47 26.06 8.38 -11.83
C SER A 47 25.80 6.88 -12.00
N ASP A 48 26.79 6.03 -11.71
CA ASP A 48 26.63 4.57 -11.84
C ASP A 48 25.70 4.02 -10.76
N PHE A 49 25.89 4.45 -9.51
CA PHE A 49 24.96 4.14 -8.43
C PHE A 49 23.52 4.59 -8.72
N ARG A 50 23.35 5.77 -9.33
CA ARG A 50 22.03 6.26 -9.75
C ARG A 50 21.38 5.38 -10.80
N ARG A 51 22.15 4.87 -11.77
CA ARG A 51 21.64 3.95 -12.79
C ARG A 51 21.20 2.62 -12.18
N ILE A 52 21.97 2.09 -11.24
CA ILE A 52 21.65 0.85 -10.51
C ILE A 52 20.39 1.04 -9.66
N ALA A 53 20.28 2.17 -8.95
CA ALA A 53 19.08 2.51 -8.18
C ALA A 53 17.83 2.61 -9.07
N ASN A 54 17.94 3.25 -10.24
CA ASN A 54 16.84 3.31 -11.21
C ASN A 54 16.45 1.92 -11.73
N LEU A 55 17.41 1.01 -11.91
CA LEU A 55 17.13 -0.37 -12.30
C LEU A 55 16.35 -1.11 -11.20
N CYS A 56 16.77 -0.99 -9.93
CA CYS A 56 16.01 -1.52 -8.80
C CYS A 56 14.57 -0.96 -8.75
N LEU A 57 14.40 0.34 -9.01
CA LEU A 57 13.07 0.97 -9.03
C LEU A 57 12.20 0.43 -10.17
N ILE A 58 12.75 0.29 -11.37
CA ILE A 58 12.03 -0.32 -12.50
C ILE A 58 11.63 -1.73 -12.12
N PHE A 59 12.55 -2.55 -11.61
CA PHE A 59 12.26 -3.91 -11.19
C PHE A 59 11.16 -3.97 -10.12
N LEU A 60 11.18 -3.05 -9.14
CA LEU A 60 10.13 -2.92 -8.13
C LEU A 60 8.77 -2.58 -8.76
N CYS A 61 8.70 -1.60 -9.66
CA CYS A 61 7.46 -1.25 -10.35
C CYS A 61 6.93 -2.41 -11.19
N CYS A 62 7.81 -3.15 -11.85
CA CYS A 62 7.43 -4.28 -12.69
C CYS A 62 6.94 -5.47 -11.88
N LEU A 63 7.59 -5.74 -10.74
CA LEU A 63 7.13 -6.69 -9.75
C LEU A 63 5.76 -6.28 -9.19
N LEU A 64 5.57 -5.01 -8.85
CA LEU A 64 4.29 -4.50 -8.35
C LEU A 64 3.17 -4.69 -9.39
N VAL A 65 3.42 -4.32 -10.65
CA VAL A 65 2.48 -4.56 -11.75
C VAL A 65 2.22 -6.05 -11.89
N TYR A 66 3.25 -6.89 -11.96
CA TYR A 66 3.12 -8.34 -12.05
C TYR A 66 2.27 -8.91 -10.91
N LEU A 67 2.50 -8.50 -9.67
CA LEU A 67 1.73 -8.98 -8.53
C LEU A 67 0.27 -8.50 -8.59
N LEU A 68 0.02 -7.27 -9.03
CA LEU A 68 -1.34 -6.77 -9.30
C LEU A 68 -2.03 -7.55 -10.43
N VAL A 69 -1.25 -8.09 -11.39
CA VAL A 69 -1.76 -8.94 -12.49
C VAL A 69 -2.03 -10.36 -12.04
N ALA A 70 -1.04 -10.98 -11.40
CA ALA A 70 -0.96 -12.41 -11.16
C ALA A 70 -1.63 -12.83 -9.85
N ASN A 71 -1.68 -11.94 -8.85
CA ASN A 71 -2.18 -12.23 -7.51
C ASN A 71 -3.18 -11.16 -7.06
N ARG A 72 -4.47 -11.38 -7.33
CA ARG A 72 -5.57 -10.58 -6.79
C ARG A 72 -5.94 -11.01 -5.36
N SER A 73 -4.94 -11.09 -4.48
CA SER A 73 -5.17 -11.45 -3.08
C SER A 73 -4.88 -10.28 -2.15
N ILE A 74 -5.52 -10.30 -0.98
CA ILE A 74 -5.26 -9.39 0.16
C ILE A 74 -3.77 -9.44 0.57
N TYR A 75 -3.01 -10.43 0.11
CA TYR A 75 -1.58 -10.61 0.38
C TYR A 75 -0.64 -9.85 -0.56
N LEU A 76 -1.12 -8.94 -1.41
CA LEU A 76 -0.30 -8.14 -2.33
C LEU A 76 0.92 -7.51 -1.63
N ILE A 77 0.70 -6.87 -0.49
CA ILE A 77 1.75 -6.18 0.28
C ILE A 77 2.77 -7.18 0.84
N TYR A 78 2.31 -8.32 1.36
CA TYR A 78 3.18 -9.37 1.91
C TYR A 78 4.06 -9.99 0.82
N ASN A 79 3.49 -10.26 -0.35
CA ASN A 79 4.22 -10.74 -1.51
C ASN A 79 5.22 -9.69 -2.01
N LEU A 80 4.84 -8.41 -2.10
CA LEU A 80 5.77 -7.36 -2.51
C LEU A 80 6.98 -7.27 -1.56
N LEU A 81 6.71 -7.28 -0.25
CA LEU A 81 7.73 -7.25 0.79
C LEU A 81 8.68 -8.46 0.70
N GLN A 82 8.15 -9.66 0.45
CA GLN A 82 8.94 -10.90 0.36
C GLN A 82 10.06 -10.82 -0.68
N TRP A 83 9.86 -10.08 -1.77
CA TRP A 83 10.81 -10.01 -2.89
C TRP A 83 11.81 -8.84 -2.81
N LEU A 84 11.67 -7.93 -1.83
CA LEU A 84 12.53 -6.74 -1.71
C LEU A 84 14.04 -7.04 -1.63
N PRO A 85 14.52 -8.10 -0.95
CA PRO A 85 15.95 -8.39 -0.89
C PRO A 85 16.52 -8.73 -2.27
N GLY A 86 15.74 -9.40 -3.12
CA GLY A 86 16.10 -9.65 -4.51
C GLY A 86 16.09 -8.37 -5.36
N VAL A 87 15.13 -7.47 -5.13
CA VAL A 87 15.02 -6.19 -5.84
C VAL A 87 16.21 -5.27 -5.56
N PHE A 88 16.62 -5.15 -4.29
CA PHE A 88 17.68 -4.23 -3.85
C PHE A 88 19.09 -4.84 -3.86
N PHE A 89 19.22 -6.15 -4.07
CA PHE A 89 20.51 -6.84 -4.16
C PHE A 89 21.53 -6.16 -5.10
N PRO A 90 21.19 -5.75 -6.34
CA PRO A 90 22.15 -5.14 -7.25
C PRO A 90 22.79 -3.87 -6.69
N LEU A 91 22.02 -3.07 -5.94
CA LEU A 91 22.50 -1.83 -5.34
C LEU A 91 23.49 -2.10 -4.20
N VAL A 92 23.21 -3.11 -3.38
CA VAL A 92 24.07 -3.49 -2.25
C VAL A 92 25.35 -4.16 -2.76
N ALA A 93 25.24 -5.07 -3.73
CA ALA A 93 26.39 -5.67 -4.38
C ALA A 93 27.33 -4.59 -4.96
N ALA A 94 26.78 -3.58 -5.63
CA ALA A 94 27.57 -2.45 -6.14
C ALA A 94 28.31 -1.71 -5.03
N GLN A 95 27.70 -1.51 -3.85
CA GLN A 95 28.38 -0.87 -2.72
C GLN A 95 29.47 -1.76 -2.12
N VAL A 96 29.23 -3.05 -1.91
CA VAL A 96 30.19 -3.96 -1.27
C VAL A 96 31.44 -4.17 -2.15
N TYR A 97 31.28 -4.18 -3.48
CA TYR A 97 32.40 -4.21 -4.42
C TYR A 97 32.99 -2.83 -4.73
N SER A 98 32.39 -1.75 -4.24
CA SER A 98 32.88 -0.38 -4.44
C SER A 98 34.10 -0.08 -3.57
N VAL A 99 34.94 0.85 -4.03
CA VAL A 99 35.98 1.49 -3.20
C VAL A 99 35.37 2.34 -2.09
N LYS A 100 34.15 2.88 -2.28
CA LYS A 100 33.47 3.75 -1.31
C LYS A 100 32.64 2.93 -0.33
N GLU A 101 32.96 3.03 0.97
CA GLU A 101 32.24 2.33 2.04
C GLU A 101 30.85 2.92 2.37
N SER A 102 30.54 4.13 1.87
CA SER A 102 29.27 4.84 2.10
C SER A 102 28.80 5.59 0.85
N LEU A 103 27.48 5.77 0.77
CA LEU A 103 26.79 6.37 -0.37
C LEU A 103 25.90 7.52 0.10
N ASP A 104 25.88 8.61 -0.66
CA ASP A 104 24.94 9.72 -0.41
C ASP A 104 23.52 9.28 -0.80
N ILE A 105 22.66 9.08 0.20
CA ILE A 105 21.32 8.53 0.02
C ILE A 105 20.44 9.37 -0.92
N ARG A 106 20.75 10.66 -1.06
CA ARG A 106 20.02 11.60 -1.93
C ARG A 106 20.17 11.25 -3.41
N LEU A 107 21.24 10.55 -3.76
CA LEU A 107 21.48 10.08 -5.13
C LEU A 107 20.52 8.96 -5.55
N LEU A 108 19.84 8.32 -4.58
CA LEU A 108 18.88 7.24 -4.81
C LEU A 108 17.45 7.76 -5.08
N PHE A 109 17.12 8.98 -4.66
CA PHE A 109 15.77 9.55 -4.80
C PHE A 109 15.71 10.57 -5.94
N LEU A 110 14.87 10.31 -6.95
CA LEU A 110 14.70 11.16 -8.13
C LEU A 110 14.16 12.56 -7.78
N TRP A 111 13.29 12.67 -6.77
CA TRP A 111 12.60 13.92 -6.41
C TRP A 111 13.47 14.92 -5.61
N LEU A 112 14.41 14.43 -4.79
CA LEU A 112 15.32 15.29 -4.02
C LEU A 112 16.43 15.94 -4.86
N ASN A 113 16.60 15.56 -6.13
CA ASN A 113 17.63 16.12 -7.02
C ASN A 113 17.35 17.54 -7.52
N LYS A 114 16.10 18.02 -7.48
CA LYS A 114 15.81 19.41 -7.92
C LYS A 114 16.31 20.43 -6.89
N ALA A 115 16.35 20.08 -5.61
CA ALA A 115 16.76 20.94 -4.51
C ALA A 115 18.29 21.06 -4.35
N THR A 116 19.08 20.14 -4.93
CA THR A 116 20.55 20.15 -4.80
C THR A 116 21.26 21.12 -5.74
N LYS A 117 20.54 21.79 -6.66
CA LYS A 117 21.12 22.81 -7.54
C LYS A 117 21.27 24.18 -6.88
N THR A 118 20.65 24.43 -5.72
CA THR A 118 20.54 25.79 -5.15
C THR A 118 21.14 25.98 -3.75
N ALA A 119 21.60 24.93 -3.05
CA ALA A 119 22.32 25.09 -1.77
C ALA A 119 23.28 23.91 -1.47
N PRO A 120 24.47 24.15 -0.88
CA PRO A 120 25.37 23.09 -0.44
C PRO A 120 24.84 22.45 0.85
N LEU A 121 23.96 21.46 0.71
CA LEU A 121 23.49 20.65 1.84
C LEU A 121 24.50 19.53 2.12
N ASN A 122 24.99 19.41 3.36
CA ASN A 122 25.95 18.38 3.81
C ASN A 122 25.59 16.96 3.30
N PRO A 123 26.49 16.20 2.64
CA PRO A 123 26.18 14.89 2.09
C PRO A 123 25.74 13.91 3.19
N LEU A 124 24.65 13.17 2.97
CA LEU A 124 24.12 12.22 3.96
C LEU A 124 24.63 10.82 3.61
N MET A 125 25.83 10.52 4.10
CA MET A 125 26.56 9.30 3.81
C MET A 125 26.02 8.12 4.62
N VAL A 126 25.40 7.16 3.95
CA VAL A 126 24.82 5.96 4.57
C VAL A 126 25.49 4.71 4.01
N ASN A 127 25.72 3.73 4.87
CA ASN A 127 26.14 2.39 4.46
C ASN A 127 24.89 1.50 4.31
N LEU A 128 24.61 0.98 3.11
CA LEU A 128 23.40 0.21 2.81
C LEU A 128 23.39 -1.20 3.40
N ASN A 129 24.49 -1.68 3.98
CA ASN A 129 24.58 -3.03 4.55
C ASN A 129 23.58 -3.25 5.70
N TYR A 130 23.44 -2.28 6.62
CA TYR A 130 22.47 -2.39 7.71
C TYR A 130 21.00 -2.21 7.26
N PRO A 131 20.65 -1.23 6.39
CA PRO A 131 19.34 -1.16 5.77
C PRO A 131 18.96 -2.44 5.02
N TYR A 132 19.89 -3.07 4.30
CA TYR A 132 19.64 -4.31 3.60
C TYR A 132 19.46 -5.51 4.55
N PHE A 133 20.23 -5.56 5.64
CA PHE A 133 20.03 -6.52 6.72
C PHE A 133 18.61 -6.43 7.30
N ILE A 134 18.15 -5.22 7.61
CA ILE A 134 16.78 -4.99 8.11
C ILE A 134 15.75 -5.39 7.05
N CYS A 135 15.99 -5.05 5.79
CA CYS A 135 15.13 -5.45 4.68
C CYS A 135 15.01 -6.99 4.58
N CYS A 136 16.10 -7.74 4.72
CA CYS A 136 16.07 -9.21 4.73
C CYS A 136 15.23 -9.75 5.90
N LEU A 137 15.38 -9.20 7.10
CA LEU A 137 14.59 -9.63 8.27
C LEU A 137 13.10 -9.32 8.10
N LEU A 138 12.75 -8.12 7.61
CA LEU A 138 11.37 -7.72 7.32
C LEU A 138 10.76 -8.56 6.20
N SER A 139 11.55 -8.96 5.21
CA SER A 139 11.07 -9.80 4.11
C SER A 139 10.94 -11.26 4.52
N ALA A 140 11.75 -11.71 5.48
CA ALA A 140 11.61 -13.03 6.08
C ALA A 140 10.34 -13.13 6.95
N SER A 141 9.92 -12.03 7.60
CA SER A 141 8.72 -12.02 8.45
C SER A 141 7.42 -12.16 7.69
N THR A 142 7.39 -11.88 6.38
CA THR A 142 6.15 -11.96 5.59
C THR A 142 5.78 -13.36 5.16
N ALA A 143 6.70 -14.33 5.24
CA ALA A 143 6.46 -15.70 4.77
C ALA A 143 5.67 -16.60 5.74
N ASN A 144 5.31 -16.09 6.93
CA ASN A 144 4.31 -16.65 7.83
C ASN A 144 4.43 -18.16 8.14
N SER A 145 5.64 -18.69 8.30
CA SER A 145 5.82 -19.92 9.10
C SER A 145 5.74 -19.52 10.57
N ARG A 146 4.58 -19.76 11.19
CA ARG A 146 4.29 -19.51 12.63
C ARG A 146 5.07 -20.48 13.53
N ASP A 147 6.37 -20.52 13.37
CA ASP A 147 7.26 -21.47 14.03
C ASP A 147 8.23 -20.72 14.95
N ILE A 148 8.55 -21.33 16.10
CA ILE A 148 9.47 -20.80 17.11
C ILE A 148 10.86 -20.56 16.50
N SER A 149 11.19 -21.34 15.46
CA SER A 149 12.43 -21.26 14.71
C SER A 149 12.66 -19.89 14.04
N PHE A 150 11.59 -19.19 13.63
CA PHE A 150 11.69 -17.84 13.08
C PHE A 150 12.15 -16.82 14.14
N TYR A 151 11.53 -16.84 15.32
CA TYR A 151 11.87 -15.94 16.42
C TYR A 151 13.31 -16.18 16.90
N ALA A 152 13.68 -17.46 17.04
CA ALA A 152 15.04 -17.85 17.40
C ALA A 152 16.08 -17.34 16.37
N GLY A 153 15.76 -17.41 15.08
CA GLY A 153 16.60 -16.92 14.00
C GLY A 153 16.79 -15.39 14.02
N ILE A 154 15.70 -14.62 14.16
CA ILE A 154 15.78 -13.16 14.31
C ILE A 154 16.57 -12.77 15.56
N PHE A 155 16.32 -13.44 16.68
CA PHE A 155 17.04 -13.19 17.92
C PHE A 155 18.55 -13.42 17.76
N ALA A 156 18.94 -14.56 17.17
CA ALA A 156 20.34 -14.89 16.93
C ALA A 156 21.02 -13.87 15.99
N LEU A 157 20.39 -13.54 14.86
CA LEU A 157 20.93 -12.57 13.90
C LEU A 157 21.08 -11.17 14.50
N THR A 158 20.09 -10.74 15.28
CA THR A 158 20.10 -9.44 15.96
C THR A 158 21.17 -9.42 17.07
N ALA A 159 21.33 -10.52 17.81
CA ALA A 159 22.39 -10.66 18.80
C ALA A 159 23.78 -10.58 18.15
N ILE A 160 24.00 -11.26 17.02
CA ILE A 160 25.28 -11.18 16.27
C ILE A 160 25.52 -9.75 15.77
N ALA A 161 24.49 -9.08 15.26
CA ALA A 161 24.60 -7.69 14.81
C ALA A 161 24.98 -6.75 15.96
N LEU A 162 24.31 -6.86 17.11
CA LEU A 162 24.54 -6.02 18.28
C LEU A 162 25.86 -6.34 19.00
N TRP A 163 26.35 -7.58 18.90
CA TRP A 163 27.66 -7.97 19.42
C TRP A 163 28.78 -7.12 18.83
N SER A 164 28.65 -6.72 17.56
CA SER A 164 29.63 -5.85 16.88
C SER A 164 29.71 -4.43 17.43
N VAL A 165 28.64 -3.96 18.08
CA VAL A 165 28.51 -2.63 18.67
C VAL A 165 28.75 -2.66 20.19
N ARG A 166 28.84 -3.85 20.78
CA ARG A 166 29.03 -4.03 22.22
C ARG A 166 30.30 -3.32 22.71
N THR A 167 30.13 -2.53 23.76
CA THR A 167 31.25 -1.92 24.48
C THR A 167 32.05 -2.98 25.24
N LYS A 168 33.38 -2.98 25.03
CA LYS A 168 34.31 -3.91 25.72
C LYS A 168 34.41 -3.68 27.23
N ARG A 169 33.86 -2.58 27.74
CA ARG A 169 33.88 -2.18 29.15
C ARG A 169 33.04 -3.11 30.05
N PHE A 170 31.99 -3.73 29.51
CA PHE A 170 31.08 -4.57 30.29
C PHE A 170 31.29 -6.06 30.00
N SER A 171 31.02 -6.89 31.01
CA SER A 171 31.17 -8.36 30.94
C SER A 171 30.31 -8.96 29.82
N SER A 172 30.89 -9.93 29.11
CA SER A 172 30.19 -10.70 28.06
C SER A 172 28.97 -11.44 28.62
N ILE A 173 29.06 -11.91 29.87
CA ILE A 173 27.99 -12.65 30.55
C ILE A 173 26.80 -11.74 30.84
N LEU A 174 27.06 -10.52 31.30
CA LEU A 174 26.02 -9.53 31.57
C LEU A 174 25.30 -9.11 30.28
N TRP A 175 26.03 -8.93 29.18
CA TRP A 175 25.43 -8.64 27.88
C TRP A 175 24.54 -9.78 27.40
N LEU A 176 25.00 -11.04 27.52
CA LEU A 176 24.20 -12.21 27.17
C LEU A 176 22.94 -12.33 28.04
N GLY A 177 23.06 -12.09 29.35
CA GLY A 177 21.92 -12.07 30.27
C GLY A 177 20.88 -11.01 29.88
N LEU A 178 21.31 -9.78 29.59
CA LEU A 178 20.43 -8.71 29.14
C LEU A 178 19.77 -9.02 27.79
N MET A 179 20.50 -9.61 26.85
CA MET A 179 19.94 -10.04 25.57
C MET A 179 18.88 -11.13 25.75
N LEU A 180 19.11 -12.12 26.61
CA LEU A 180 18.12 -13.16 26.90
C LEU A 180 16.87 -12.58 27.57
N ILE A 181 17.02 -11.65 28.51
CA ILE A 181 15.89 -10.95 29.14
C ILE A 181 15.09 -10.17 28.08
N ALA A 182 15.77 -9.39 27.23
CA ALA A 182 15.12 -8.63 26.17
C ALA A 182 14.41 -9.54 25.15
N GLY A 183 15.03 -10.67 24.78
CA GLY A 183 14.42 -11.69 23.93
C GLY A 183 13.18 -12.31 24.56
N SER A 184 13.24 -12.71 25.83
CA SER A 184 12.09 -13.28 26.53
C SER A 184 10.93 -12.29 26.64
N ILE A 185 11.21 -11.02 27.00
CA ILE A 185 10.19 -9.96 27.04
C ILE A 185 9.59 -9.73 25.65
N GLY A 186 10.44 -9.68 24.62
CA GLY A 186 9.98 -9.50 23.24
C GLY A 186 9.10 -10.65 22.74
N PHE A 187 9.45 -11.89 23.09
CA PHE A 187 8.68 -13.08 22.73
C PHE A 187 7.31 -13.08 23.41
N ILE A 188 7.27 -12.84 24.73
CA ILE A 188 6.02 -12.72 25.50
C ILE A 188 5.18 -11.55 24.97
N GLY A 189 5.80 -10.42 24.67
CA GLY A 189 5.14 -9.26 24.08
C GLY A 189 4.53 -9.55 22.71
N GLN A 190 5.23 -10.28 21.85
CA GLN A 190 4.69 -10.72 20.55
C GLN A 190 3.51 -11.68 20.73
N MET A 191 3.58 -12.64 21.64
CA MET A 191 2.46 -13.54 21.93
C MET A 191 1.25 -12.76 22.47
N GLY A 192 1.48 -11.79 23.35
CA GLY A 192 0.45 -10.90 23.86
C GLY A 192 -0.17 -10.05 22.75
N LEU A 193 0.64 -9.43 21.89
CA LEU A 193 0.17 -8.67 20.72
C LEU A 193 -0.61 -9.55 19.75
N HIS A 194 -0.22 -10.80 19.54
CA HIS A 194 -0.95 -11.75 18.72
C HIS A 194 -2.29 -12.12 19.34
N GLN A 195 -2.34 -12.36 20.66
CA GLN A 195 -3.61 -12.61 21.35
C GLN A 195 -4.53 -11.39 21.32
N VAL A 196 -3.97 -10.18 21.49
CA VAL A 196 -4.71 -8.92 21.33
C VAL A 196 -5.16 -8.75 19.89
N HIS A 197 -4.33 -9.05 18.90
CA HIS A 197 -4.70 -9.00 17.49
C HIS A 197 -5.85 -9.95 17.20
N LEU A 198 -5.79 -11.21 17.66
CA LEU A 198 -6.90 -12.16 17.52
C LEU A 198 -8.15 -11.71 18.28
N ALA A 199 -8.00 -11.15 19.47
CA ALA A 199 -9.12 -10.62 20.25
C ALA A 199 -9.74 -9.40 19.57
N VAL A 200 -8.93 -8.50 19.01
CA VAL A 200 -9.38 -7.34 18.25
C VAL A 200 -9.93 -7.77 16.90
N GLU A 201 -9.40 -8.79 16.24
CA GLU A 201 -9.93 -9.34 15.00
C GLU A 201 -11.27 -10.02 15.27
N GLN A 202 -11.40 -10.82 16.32
CA GLN A 202 -12.66 -11.43 16.72
C GLN A 202 -13.68 -10.39 17.20
N GLN A 203 -13.23 -9.34 17.89
CA GLN A 203 -14.07 -8.23 18.34
C GLN A 203 -14.43 -7.29 17.19
N ALA A 204 -13.54 -7.08 16.22
CA ALA A 204 -13.77 -6.27 15.03
C ALA A 204 -14.62 -7.04 14.03
N ILE A 205 -14.45 -8.36 13.90
CA ILE A 205 -15.36 -9.24 13.17
C ILE A 205 -16.70 -9.29 13.89
N SER A 206 -16.76 -9.30 15.22
CA SER A 206 -18.04 -9.25 15.94
C SER A 206 -18.69 -7.87 15.90
N TRP A 207 -17.91 -6.79 15.85
CA TRP A 207 -18.41 -5.41 15.74
C TRP A 207 -18.78 -5.06 14.29
N LEU A 208 -17.99 -5.52 13.31
CA LEU A 208 -18.37 -5.53 11.90
C LEU A 208 -19.54 -6.48 11.70
N SER A 209 -19.63 -7.66 12.31
CA SER A 209 -20.76 -8.59 12.11
C SER A 209 -22.00 -8.20 12.89
N ASN A 210 -21.86 -7.42 13.96
CA ASN A 210 -23.00 -6.77 14.63
C ASN A 210 -23.42 -5.49 13.90
N GLY A 211 -22.55 -4.91 13.06
CA GLY A 211 -22.87 -3.87 12.06
C GLY A 211 -23.10 -4.38 10.62
N SER A 212 -22.92 -5.67 10.37
CA SER A 212 -23.01 -6.38 9.07
C SER A 212 -23.39 -7.84 9.35
N SER A 213 -24.52 -8.02 10.01
CA SER A 213 -25.12 -9.33 10.28
C SER A 213 -25.72 -9.95 9.00
N GLN A 214 -25.02 -9.85 7.86
CA GLN A 214 -25.42 -10.38 6.57
C GLN A 214 -24.34 -11.17 5.81
N GLU A 215 -23.06 -11.18 6.21
CA GLU A 215 -22.03 -11.91 5.44
C GLU A 215 -21.88 -13.42 5.77
N THR A 216 -22.72 -14.00 6.64
CA THR A 216 -22.67 -15.45 6.94
C THR A 216 -23.87 -16.27 6.47
N ASP A 217 -24.85 -15.66 5.78
CA ASP A 217 -25.91 -16.41 5.10
C ASP A 217 -25.70 -16.31 3.58
N PHE A 218 -24.68 -17.01 3.06
CA PHE A 218 -24.31 -17.05 1.62
C PHE A 218 -25.45 -17.50 0.68
N LEU A 219 -26.59 -17.92 1.23
CA LEU A 219 -27.80 -18.28 0.49
C LEU A 219 -28.93 -17.24 0.60
N LYS A 220 -28.71 -16.11 1.29
CA LYS A 220 -29.71 -15.08 1.64
C LYS A 220 -31.09 -15.71 1.86
N LYS A 221 -31.17 -16.71 2.75
CA LYS A 221 -32.45 -17.37 3.06
C LYS A 221 -33.35 -16.44 3.86
N GLN A 222 -32.74 -15.47 4.52
CA GLN A 222 -33.40 -14.50 5.35
C GLN A 222 -32.85 -13.08 5.17
N THR A 223 -33.70 -12.07 5.34
CA THR A 223 -33.29 -10.67 5.43
C THR A 223 -34.16 -9.96 6.47
N ASN A 224 -33.54 -9.14 7.32
CA ASN A 224 -34.25 -8.41 8.37
C ASN A 224 -34.52 -6.97 7.91
N ILE A 225 -35.67 -6.42 8.29
CA ILE A 225 -35.97 -5.01 8.06
C ILE A 225 -34.89 -4.15 8.75
N GLY A 226 -34.24 -3.25 8.02
CA GLY A 226 -33.09 -2.46 8.50
C GLY A 226 -31.74 -2.88 7.93
N SER A 227 -31.60 -4.11 7.42
CA SER A 227 -30.32 -4.64 6.94
C SER A 227 -29.83 -3.97 5.66
N VAL A 228 -30.73 -3.65 4.72
CA VAL A 228 -30.39 -2.89 3.50
C VAL A 228 -30.00 -1.45 3.87
N GLY A 229 -30.63 -0.88 4.91
CA GLY A 229 -30.32 0.47 5.42
C GLY A 229 -28.86 0.67 5.85
N LEU A 230 -28.15 -0.38 6.27
CA LEU A 230 -26.73 -0.31 6.65
C LEU A 230 -25.83 -0.18 5.41
N LEU A 231 -26.16 -0.89 4.32
CA LEU A 231 -25.46 -0.76 3.04
C LEU A 231 -25.62 0.65 2.44
N LYS A 232 -26.72 1.34 2.78
CA LYS A 232 -27.01 2.72 2.36
C LYS A 232 -26.01 3.78 2.81
N GLN A 233 -25.13 3.45 3.75
CA GLN A 233 -24.13 4.39 4.26
C GLN A 233 -22.79 4.33 3.50
N SER A 234 -22.60 3.35 2.60
CA SER A 234 -21.35 3.19 1.86
C SER A 234 -21.42 3.77 0.44
N ASN A 235 -20.42 4.57 0.07
CA ASN A 235 -20.28 5.16 -1.26
C ASN A 235 -19.43 4.31 -2.24
N GLU A 236 -19.18 3.04 -1.89
CA GLU A 236 -18.39 2.13 -2.72
C GLU A 236 -19.13 1.72 -3.99
N ILE A 237 -18.44 1.72 -5.14
CA ILE A 237 -18.96 1.21 -6.42
C ILE A 237 -18.83 -0.31 -6.42
N ILE A 238 -19.97 -1.00 -6.37
CA ILE A 238 -20.05 -2.47 -6.30
C ILE A 238 -20.09 -3.13 -7.67
N PHE A 239 -20.74 -2.50 -8.66
CA PHE A 239 -20.78 -2.98 -10.03
C PHE A 239 -21.14 -1.87 -11.02
N ARG A 240 -20.94 -2.16 -12.31
CA ARG A 240 -21.18 -1.25 -13.43
C ARG A 240 -22.18 -1.86 -14.39
N VAL A 241 -23.02 -1.00 -14.97
CA VAL A 241 -24.05 -1.39 -15.94
C VAL A 241 -23.85 -0.58 -17.21
N ALA A 242 -23.52 -1.27 -18.30
CA ALA A 242 -23.38 -0.70 -19.62
C ALA A 242 -24.57 -1.15 -20.49
N PRO A 243 -25.52 -0.25 -20.82
CA PRO A 243 -26.58 -0.58 -21.76
C PRO A 243 -26.04 -0.67 -23.19
N GLU A 244 -26.72 -1.42 -24.05
CA GLU A 244 -26.43 -1.39 -25.49
C GLU A 244 -26.92 -0.06 -26.10
N ALA A 245 -26.24 0.42 -27.15
CA ALA A 245 -26.42 1.77 -27.68
C ALA A 245 -27.91 2.12 -27.90
N LYS A 246 -28.35 3.26 -27.34
CA LYS A 246 -29.73 3.82 -27.38
C LYS A 246 -30.77 3.14 -26.46
N GLN A 247 -30.37 2.23 -25.58
CA GLN A 247 -31.29 1.66 -24.58
C GLN A 247 -31.06 2.30 -23.20
N THR A 248 -32.16 2.60 -22.48
CA THR A 248 -32.10 2.93 -21.05
C THR A 248 -32.05 1.64 -20.24
N PRO A 249 -31.11 1.47 -19.29
CA PRO A 249 -31.09 0.28 -18.46
C PRO A 249 -32.36 0.20 -17.60
N PRO A 250 -32.78 -1.01 -17.19
CA PRO A 250 -33.88 -1.17 -16.26
C PRO A 250 -33.50 -0.55 -14.92
N ARG A 251 -34.45 0.16 -14.31
CA ARG A 251 -34.22 0.88 -13.04
C ARG A 251 -33.87 -0.07 -11.90
N LEU A 252 -34.44 -1.27 -11.88
CA LEU A 252 -34.27 -2.25 -10.79
C LEU A 252 -33.56 -3.50 -11.29
N LEU A 253 -32.51 -3.88 -10.56
CA LEU A 253 -31.82 -5.16 -10.74
C LEU A 253 -32.02 -6.02 -9.50
N ARG A 254 -32.73 -7.12 -9.67
CA ARG A 254 -33.09 -8.06 -8.62
C ARG A 254 -31.93 -8.96 -8.27
N GLU A 255 -31.67 -9.09 -6.97
CA GLU A 255 -30.65 -10.01 -6.43
C GLU A 255 -31.30 -11.20 -5.71
N ALA A 256 -32.35 -10.97 -4.90
CA ALA A 256 -33.05 -12.03 -4.17
C ALA A 256 -34.54 -11.72 -3.97
N THR A 257 -35.33 -12.76 -3.68
CA THR A 257 -36.78 -12.65 -3.46
C THR A 257 -37.23 -13.57 -2.32
N TYR A 258 -38.17 -13.07 -1.52
CA TYR A 258 -38.65 -13.68 -0.28
C TYR A 258 -40.19 -13.68 -0.27
N ASN A 259 -40.77 -14.74 0.29
CA ASN A 259 -42.21 -14.96 0.25
C ASN A 259 -42.86 -15.06 1.63
N ARG A 260 -42.11 -15.18 2.73
CA ARG A 260 -42.68 -15.22 4.08
C ARG A 260 -42.15 -14.11 4.95
N TYR A 261 -43.06 -13.39 5.60
CA TYR A 261 -42.73 -12.36 6.59
C TYR A 261 -43.08 -12.85 7.98
N ASN A 262 -42.21 -12.62 8.95
CA ASN A 262 -42.46 -12.90 10.36
C ASN A 262 -41.81 -11.84 11.25
N SER A 263 -42.64 -11.02 11.90
CA SER A 263 -42.29 -9.88 12.79
C SER A 263 -41.43 -8.79 12.16
N SER A 264 -40.22 -9.12 11.73
CA SER A 264 -39.27 -8.22 11.06
C SER A 264 -38.45 -8.94 9.97
N LEU A 265 -38.56 -10.27 9.90
CA LEU A 265 -37.74 -11.14 9.07
C LEU A 265 -38.51 -11.57 7.82
N TRP A 266 -37.90 -11.35 6.66
CA TRP A 266 -38.30 -11.93 5.39
C TRP A 266 -37.54 -13.23 5.14
N LEU A 267 -38.24 -14.27 4.71
CA LEU A 267 -37.73 -15.61 4.48
C LEU A 267 -38.14 -16.11 3.09
N ALA A 268 -37.22 -16.79 2.42
CA ALA A 268 -37.50 -17.54 1.20
C ALA A 268 -37.77 -19.01 1.57
N LEU A 269 -39.03 -19.43 1.59
CA LEU A 269 -39.40 -20.80 1.96
C LEU A 269 -39.05 -21.79 0.84
N ASN A 270 -38.40 -22.90 1.17
CA ASN A 270 -37.96 -23.92 0.21
C ASN A 270 -37.25 -23.33 -1.02
N PRO A 271 -36.15 -22.57 -0.86
CA PRO A 271 -35.45 -21.92 -1.98
C PRO A 271 -34.52 -22.93 -2.67
N ASN A 272 -35.03 -24.12 -3.00
CA ASN A 272 -34.25 -25.17 -3.62
C ASN A 272 -33.67 -24.64 -4.93
N PHE A 273 -32.36 -24.65 -5.03
CA PHE A 273 -31.63 -24.24 -6.22
C PHE A 273 -31.49 -25.44 -7.15
N VAL A 274 -31.95 -25.29 -8.38
CA VAL A 274 -31.87 -26.30 -9.44
C VAL A 274 -30.79 -25.87 -10.43
N PRO A 275 -29.84 -26.75 -10.80
CA PRO A 275 -28.80 -26.42 -11.75
C PRO A 275 -29.39 -26.11 -13.14
N VAL A 276 -28.86 -25.08 -13.79
CA VAL A 276 -29.15 -24.74 -15.18
C VAL A 276 -28.01 -25.28 -16.03
N GLN A 277 -28.33 -25.95 -17.15
CA GLN A 277 -27.29 -26.52 -18.02
C GLN A 277 -26.69 -25.42 -18.92
N PRO A 278 -25.35 -25.32 -19.02
CA PRO A 278 -24.71 -24.39 -19.95
C PRO A 278 -24.87 -24.88 -21.39
N LYS A 279 -24.85 -23.96 -22.36
CA LYS A 279 -24.68 -24.32 -23.78
C LYS A 279 -23.28 -24.86 -24.05
N ILE A 280 -23.08 -25.45 -25.24
CA ILE A 280 -21.82 -26.05 -25.72
C ILE A 280 -20.60 -25.12 -25.51
N ASN A 281 -20.80 -23.80 -25.60
CA ASN A 281 -19.74 -22.80 -25.42
C ASN A 281 -19.29 -22.63 -23.94
N GLY A 282 -19.99 -23.21 -22.97
CA GLY A 282 -19.66 -23.16 -21.54
C GLY A 282 -19.90 -21.80 -20.85
N THR A 283 -20.27 -20.75 -21.59
CA THR A 283 -20.43 -19.39 -21.05
C THR A 283 -21.83 -18.78 -21.26
N THR A 284 -22.69 -19.47 -21.98
CA THR A 284 -24.06 -19.02 -22.31
C THR A 284 -25.06 -19.92 -21.59
N TRP A 285 -26.04 -19.30 -20.94
CA TRP A 285 -27.01 -19.96 -20.10
C TRP A 285 -28.42 -19.47 -20.46
N ASP A 286 -29.30 -20.39 -20.82
CA ASP A 286 -30.70 -20.08 -21.12
C ASP A 286 -31.57 -20.39 -19.89
N LEU A 287 -32.44 -19.46 -19.52
CA LEU A 287 -33.36 -19.60 -18.38
C LEU A 287 -34.79 -19.93 -18.82
N GLY A 288 -35.12 -19.61 -20.07
CA GLY A 288 -36.36 -19.96 -20.77
C GLY A 288 -36.23 -19.69 -22.27
N ASP A 289 -37.37 -19.65 -22.96
CA ASP A 289 -37.43 -19.54 -24.41
C ASP A 289 -36.95 -18.18 -24.93
N GLN A 290 -36.40 -18.17 -26.15
CA GLN A 290 -35.96 -16.94 -26.79
C GLN A 290 -37.16 -16.10 -27.23
N LEU A 291 -37.18 -14.85 -26.80
CA LEU A 291 -38.21 -13.89 -27.16
C LEU A 291 -37.72 -12.88 -28.21
N PRO A 292 -38.61 -12.40 -29.09
CA PRO A 292 -38.28 -11.36 -30.07
C PRO A 292 -38.00 -10.01 -29.39
N ASN A 293 -37.08 -9.23 -29.99
CA ASN A 293 -36.69 -7.88 -29.55
C ASN A 293 -36.25 -7.77 -28.07
N PRO A 294 -35.22 -8.52 -27.62
CA PRO A 294 -34.76 -8.42 -26.25
C PRO A 294 -34.00 -7.12 -25.96
N SER A 295 -34.24 -6.56 -24.79
CA SER A 295 -33.38 -5.52 -24.23
C SER A 295 -32.12 -6.16 -23.67
N THR A 296 -30.98 -5.47 -23.81
CA THR A 296 -29.67 -6.04 -23.48
C THR A 296 -28.87 -5.08 -22.63
N ILE A 297 -28.34 -5.59 -21.52
CA ILE A 297 -27.38 -4.87 -20.67
C ILE A 297 -26.16 -5.73 -20.38
N THR A 298 -25.01 -5.08 -20.25
CA THR A 298 -23.78 -5.73 -19.76
C THR A 298 -23.54 -5.30 -18.32
N ILE A 299 -23.44 -6.27 -17.42
CA ILE A 299 -23.19 -6.06 -16.01
C ILE A 299 -21.77 -6.53 -15.70
N SER A 300 -20.97 -5.63 -15.13
CA SER A 300 -19.61 -5.91 -14.69
C SER A 300 -19.53 -5.82 -13.16
N ALA A 301 -19.38 -6.95 -12.50
CA ALA A 301 -19.41 -7.08 -11.04
C ALA A 301 -18.24 -7.95 -10.54
N THR A 302 -17.80 -7.69 -9.31
CA THR A 302 -16.80 -8.53 -8.64
C THR A 302 -17.53 -9.65 -7.87
N LEU A 303 -17.13 -10.90 -8.05
CA LEU A 303 -17.63 -12.01 -7.25
C LEU A 303 -16.76 -12.10 -5.98
N GLN A 304 -17.36 -11.88 -4.81
CA GLN A 304 -16.66 -12.05 -3.54
C GLN A 304 -16.63 -13.54 -3.18
N GLY A 305 -15.47 -14.18 -3.36
CA GLY A 305 -15.29 -15.61 -3.13
C GLY A 305 -15.68 -16.48 -4.33
N ASN A 306 -15.86 -17.78 -4.09
CA ASN A 306 -16.14 -18.76 -5.17
C ASN A 306 -17.62 -18.88 -5.55
N GLN A 307 -18.53 -18.15 -4.89
CA GLN A 307 -19.97 -18.23 -5.09
C GLN A 307 -20.63 -16.85 -4.91
N GLY A 308 -21.78 -16.62 -5.54
CA GLY A 308 -22.56 -15.40 -5.32
C GLY A 308 -23.89 -15.37 -6.07
N LEU A 309 -24.70 -14.34 -5.80
CA LEU A 309 -25.98 -14.11 -6.47
C LEU A 309 -25.81 -13.08 -7.59
N LEU A 310 -26.42 -13.38 -8.75
CA LEU A 310 -26.44 -12.45 -9.88
C LEU A 310 -27.50 -11.38 -9.65
N LYS A 311 -27.19 -10.15 -10.10
CA LYS A 311 -28.08 -9.00 -10.04
C LYS A 311 -28.66 -8.81 -11.43
N LEU A 312 -29.93 -9.15 -11.63
CA LEU A 312 -30.51 -9.29 -12.95
C LEU A 312 -31.77 -8.45 -13.12
N PRO A 313 -32.02 -7.92 -14.33
CA PRO A 313 -33.32 -7.36 -14.66
C PRO A 313 -34.43 -8.40 -14.49
N ASP A 314 -35.61 -7.94 -14.08
CA ASP A 314 -36.81 -8.77 -14.17
C ASP A 314 -37.08 -9.14 -15.64
N GLY A 315 -37.49 -10.40 -15.86
CA GLY A 315 -37.69 -10.94 -17.19
C GLY A 315 -36.42 -11.34 -17.95
N THR A 316 -35.29 -11.50 -17.27
CA THR A 316 -34.08 -12.11 -17.86
C THR A 316 -34.35 -13.54 -18.29
N PHE A 317 -34.19 -13.83 -19.58
CA PHE A 317 -34.39 -15.17 -20.16
C PHE A 317 -33.10 -15.82 -20.67
N LYS A 318 -32.04 -15.03 -20.92
CA LYS A 318 -30.74 -15.53 -21.37
C LYS A 318 -29.60 -14.71 -20.77
N ILE A 319 -28.53 -15.40 -20.36
CA ILE A 319 -27.28 -14.80 -19.87
C ILE A 319 -26.13 -15.29 -20.73
N ASP A 320 -25.29 -14.37 -21.21
CA ASP A 320 -24.16 -14.68 -22.08
C ASP A 320 -22.84 -14.13 -21.52
N ALA A 321 -21.72 -14.67 -22.02
CA ALA A 321 -20.36 -14.33 -21.61
C ALA A 321 -20.11 -14.48 -20.09
N LEU A 322 -20.77 -15.43 -19.43
CA LEU A 322 -20.66 -15.69 -18.00
C LEU A 322 -19.74 -16.92 -17.75
N PRO A 323 -18.45 -16.74 -17.43
CA PRO A 323 -17.46 -17.81 -17.28
C PRO A 323 -17.49 -18.42 -15.87
N VAL A 324 -18.61 -19.04 -15.49
CA VAL A 324 -18.81 -19.67 -14.18
C VAL A 324 -18.81 -21.19 -14.33
N SER A 325 -18.40 -21.93 -13.29
CA SER A 325 -18.40 -23.40 -13.34
C SER A 325 -19.80 -23.97 -13.20
N GLN A 326 -20.69 -23.29 -12.45
CA GLN A 326 -22.05 -23.76 -12.21
C GLN A 326 -22.98 -22.56 -12.03
N MET A 327 -24.21 -22.68 -12.55
CA MET A 327 -25.30 -21.74 -12.34
C MET A 327 -26.53 -22.50 -11.88
N GLU A 328 -27.22 -21.97 -10.88
CA GLU A 328 -28.44 -22.55 -10.33
C GLU A 328 -29.51 -21.48 -10.19
N LYS A 329 -30.78 -21.86 -10.38
CA LYS A 329 -31.93 -20.97 -10.18
C LYS A 329 -32.86 -21.54 -9.11
N ASN A 330 -33.48 -20.67 -8.32
CA ASN A 330 -34.57 -21.06 -7.44
C ASN A 330 -35.94 -20.75 -8.05
N LYS A 331 -37.02 -21.21 -7.41
CA LYS A 331 -38.40 -20.95 -7.84
C LYS A 331 -38.86 -19.48 -7.73
N TYR A 332 -38.08 -18.63 -7.06
CA TYR A 332 -38.38 -17.20 -6.88
C TYR A 332 -37.55 -16.31 -7.83
N GLY A 333 -36.93 -16.89 -8.86
CA GLY A 333 -36.15 -16.15 -9.85
C GLY A 333 -34.77 -15.67 -9.37
N THR A 334 -34.31 -16.11 -8.19
CA THR A 334 -32.95 -15.84 -7.70
C THR A 334 -31.95 -16.77 -8.39
N ILE A 335 -30.86 -16.21 -8.89
CA ILE A 335 -29.82 -16.96 -9.62
C ILE A 335 -28.52 -16.95 -8.83
N LYS A 336 -28.03 -18.15 -8.55
CA LYS A 336 -26.76 -18.39 -7.85
C LYS A 336 -25.72 -18.88 -8.86
N VAL A 337 -24.50 -18.37 -8.74
CA VAL A 337 -23.35 -18.79 -9.53
C VAL A 337 -22.22 -19.26 -8.64
N VAL A 338 -21.43 -20.19 -9.16
CA VAL A 338 -20.19 -20.69 -8.56
C VAL A 338 -19.08 -20.56 -9.59
N GLY A 339 -17.97 -19.91 -9.24
CA GLY A 339 -16.83 -19.73 -10.15
C GLY A 339 -15.62 -19.13 -9.46
N LYS A 340 -14.42 -19.41 -9.99
CA LYS A 340 -13.13 -18.89 -9.49
C LYS A 340 -12.74 -17.53 -10.11
N VAL A 341 -13.71 -16.80 -10.67
CA VAL A 341 -13.44 -15.58 -11.43
C VAL A 341 -13.81 -14.38 -10.57
N ASP A 342 -12.79 -13.64 -10.11
CA ASP A 342 -12.99 -12.47 -9.24
C ASP A 342 -13.84 -11.38 -9.89
N MET A 343 -13.77 -11.22 -11.22
CA MET A 343 -14.52 -10.18 -11.94
C MET A 343 -15.31 -10.78 -13.09
N LEU A 344 -16.63 -10.76 -12.94
CA LEU A 344 -17.58 -11.22 -13.93
C LEU A 344 -18.03 -10.03 -14.77
N ALA A 345 -17.99 -10.20 -16.09
CA ALA A 345 -18.68 -9.31 -17.01
C ALA A 345 -19.58 -10.18 -17.88
N TYR A 346 -20.89 -10.07 -17.67
CA TYR A 346 -21.89 -10.91 -18.32
C TYR A 346 -22.96 -10.04 -18.97
N ARG A 347 -23.55 -10.57 -20.03
CA ARG A 347 -24.61 -9.90 -20.79
C ARG A 347 -25.94 -10.53 -20.45
N SER A 348 -26.89 -9.72 -20.00
CA SER A 348 -28.25 -10.15 -19.70
C SER A 348 -29.20 -9.73 -20.82
N TYR A 349 -30.01 -10.68 -21.29
CA TYR A 349 -31.10 -10.48 -22.23
C TYR A 349 -32.43 -10.63 -21.49
N PHE A 350 -33.26 -9.59 -21.53
CA PHE A 350 -34.49 -9.54 -20.76
C PHE A 350 -35.67 -8.97 -21.56
N ASN A 351 -36.88 -9.35 -21.16
CA ASN A 351 -38.13 -8.87 -21.72
C ASN A 351 -39.21 -8.83 -20.63
N ASN A 352 -39.97 -7.73 -20.57
CA ASN A 352 -41.02 -7.52 -19.55
C ASN A 352 -42.19 -8.52 -19.62
N ASN A 353 -42.28 -9.31 -20.68
CA ASN A 353 -43.29 -10.36 -20.84
C ASN A 353 -42.82 -11.74 -20.38
N PHE A 354 -41.58 -11.87 -19.89
CA PHE A 354 -41.02 -13.11 -19.39
C PHE A 354 -40.90 -13.10 -17.87
N SER A 355 -41.05 -14.26 -17.23
CA SER A 355 -40.72 -14.43 -15.82
C SER A 355 -40.13 -15.82 -15.59
N VAL A 356 -39.02 -15.88 -14.85
CA VAL A 356 -38.37 -17.14 -14.42
C VAL A 356 -39.08 -17.74 -13.21
N ASP A 357 -39.85 -16.92 -12.50
CA ASP A 357 -40.45 -17.22 -11.22
C ASP A 357 -41.61 -18.22 -11.36
N SER A 358 -41.77 -19.07 -10.35
CA SER A 358 -42.93 -19.94 -10.27
C SER A 358 -44.22 -19.12 -10.08
N PRO A 359 -45.38 -19.66 -10.49
CA PRO A 359 -46.68 -19.13 -10.10
C PRO A 359 -46.80 -18.92 -8.58
N PRO A 360 -47.77 -18.10 -8.13
CA PRO A 360 -48.02 -17.87 -6.72
C PRO A 360 -48.36 -19.14 -5.95
N THR A 361 -47.97 -19.14 -4.68
CA THR A 361 -48.28 -20.16 -3.67
C THR A 361 -49.13 -19.54 -2.55
N GLU A 362 -49.71 -20.35 -1.68
CA GLU A 362 -50.49 -19.83 -0.53
C GLU A 362 -49.65 -18.93 0.40
N ASP A 363 -48.34 -19.20 0.52
CA ASP A 363 -47.42 -18.36 1.29
C ASP A 363 -47.31 -16.93 0.72
N ASP A 364 -47.53 -16.76 -0.59
CA ASP A 364 -47.51 -15.45 -1.26
C ASP A 364 -48.74 -14.58 -0.91
N LEU A 365 -49.72 -15.14 -0.17
CA LEU A 365 -50.89 -14.45 0.39
C LEU A 365 -50.86 -14.37 1.93
N GLN A 366 -49.90 -15.03 2.58
CA GLN A 366 -49.86 -15.11 4.05
C GLN A 366 -49.51 -13.76 4.69
N ILE A 367 -50.22 -13.42 5.78
CA ILE A 367 -50.00 -12.22 6.58
C ILE A 367 -49.90 -12.61 8.06
N PRO A 368 -48.90 -12.13 8.81
CA PRO A 368 -48.82 -12.36 10.25
C PRO A 368 -50.00 -11.74 11.00
N LYS A 369 -50.54 -12.47 11.98
CA LYS A 369 -51.69 -12.02 12.79
C LYS A 369 -51.43 -10.69 13.50
N SER A 370 -50.19 -10.45 13.92
CA SER A 370 -49.75 -9.21 14.58
C SER A 370 -49.92 -7.96 13.71
N GLU A 371 -49.81 -8.09 12.38
CA GLU A 371 -49.86 -6.94 11.46
C GLU A 371 -51.28 -6.61 10.98
N ILE A 372 -52.23 -7.55 11.10
CA ILE A 372 -53.57 -7.43 10.51
C ILE A 372 -54.29 -6.16 10.99
N ALA A 373 -54.20 -5.84 12.28
CA ALA A 373 -54.86 -4.67 12.86
C ALA A 373 -54.31 -3.36 12.27
N ALA A 374 -52.99 -3.25 12.12
CA ALA A 374 -52.34 -2.08 11.53
C ALA A 374 -52.69 -1.95 10.03
N LEU A 375 -52.63 -3.06 9.28
CA LEU A 375 -52.96 -3.08 7.86
C LEU A 375 -54.42 -2.67 7.61
N ASN A 376 -55.38 -3.19 8.40
CA ASN A 376 -56.79 -2.79 8.29
C ASN A 376 -56.98 -1.29 8.49
N LYS A 377 -56.30 -0.71 9.48
CA LYS A 377 -56.37 0.72 9.77
C LYS A 377 -55.81 1.56 8.61
N ILE A 378 -54.73 1.11 7.98
CA ILE A 378 -54.16 1.78 6.81
C ILE A 378 -55.08 1.64 5.59
N LEU A 379 -55.61 0.45 5.31
CA LEU A 379 -56.55 0.24 4.21
C LEU A 379 -57.82 1.06 4.37
N SER A 380 -58.34 1.25 5.60
CA SER A 380 -59.50 2.12 5.84
C SER A 380 -59.24 3.62 5.58
N GLN A 381 -57.97 4.04 5.57
CA GLN A 381 -57.57 5.41 5.22
C GLN A 381 -57.42 5.59 3.71
N MET A 382 -57.32 4.49 2.95
CA MET A 382 -57.24 4.51 1.51
C MET A 382 -58.65 4.30 0.92
N ASP A 383 -59.09 5.23 0.09
CA ASP A 383 -60.36 5.08 -0.65
C ASP A 383 -60.16 4.09 -1.82
N ILE A 384 -60.27 2.79 -1.54
CA ILE A 384 -59.95 1.68 -2.46
C ILE A 384 -61.12 0.72 -2.73
N GLN A 385 -62.25 0.88 -2.04
CA GLN A 385 -63.40 -0.02 -2.23
C GLN A 385 -64.01 0.16 -3.63
N GLY A 386 -64.30 -0.95 -4.31
CA GLY A 386 -64.92 -0.96 -5.64
C GLY A 386 -64.01 -0.50 -6.79
N LYS A 387 -62.72 -0.27 -6.55
CA LYS A 387 -61.76 0.20 -7.56
C LYS A 387 -61.06 -0.95 -8.28
N SER A 388 -60.63 -0.67 -9.50
CA SER A 388 -59.81 -1.60 -10.27
C SER A 388 -58.40 -1.75 -9.68
N LEU A 389 -57.72 -2.85 -9.99
CA LEU A 389 -56.38 -3.11 -9.47
C LEU A 389 -55.35 -2.01 -9.81
N PRO A 390 -55.29 -1.46 -11.05
CA PRO A 390 -54.41 -0.33 -11.35
C PRO A 390 -54.72 0.90 -10.48
N GLU A 391 -56.00 1.24 -10.30
CA GLU A 391 -56.39 2.36 -9.44
C GLU A 391 -56.01 2.14 -7.97
N ILE A 392 -56.07 0.90 -7.48
CA ILE A 392 -55.63 0.53 -6.14
C ILE A 392 -54.13 0.78 -5.98
N LEU A 393 -53.31 0.37 -6.96
CA LEU A 393 -51.86 0.59 -6.94
C LEU A 393 -51.52 2.08 -6.95
N ASP A 394 -52.15 2.85 -7.84
CA ASP A 394 -51.96 4.30 -7.93
C ASP A 394 -52.35 5.00 -6.62
N LYS A 395 -53.48 4.60 -6.00
CA LYS A 395 -53.92 5.14 -4.71
C LYS A 395 -52.98 4.78 -3.58
N MET A 396 -52.42 3.57 -3.59
CA MET A 396 -51.45 3.13 -2.60
C MET A 396 -50.15 3.93 -2.71
N GLU A 397 -49.63 4.09 -3.93
CA GLU A 397 -48.44 4.91 -4.20
C GLU A 397 -48.65 6.35 -3.74
N TRP A 398 -49.76 6.98 -4.15
CA TRP A 398 -50.13 8.33 -3.71
C TRP A 398 -50.28 8.46 -2.19
N PHE A 399 -50.81 7.44 -1.53
CA PHE A 399 -50.97 7.45 -0.08
C PHE A 399 -49.61 7.44 0.64
N PHE A 400 -48.65 6.63 0.18
CA PHE A 400 -47.29 6.62 0.73
C PHE A 400 -46.55 7.92 0.43
N LEU A 401 -46.62 8.41 -0.82
CA LEU A 401 -46.04 9.69 -1.23
C LEU A 401 -46.53 10.87 -0.38
N LYS A 402 -47.83 10.91 -0.07
CA LYS A 402 -48.43 12.05 0.64
C LYS A 402 -48.24 12.00 2.15
N ASN A 403 -48.28 10.81 2.76
CA ASN A 403 -48.39 10.66 4.21
C ASN A 403 -47.12 10.18 4.91
N PHE A 404 -46.10 9.75 4.15
CA PHE A 404 -44.88 9.15 4.69
C PHE A 404 -43.64 9.89 4.20
N VAL A 405 -42.57 9.83 4.99
CA VAL A 405 -41.29 10.47 4.69
C VAL A 405 -40.20 9.42 4.60
N TYR A 406 -39.32 9.56 3.61
CA TYR A 406 -38.14 8.71 3.50
C TYR A 406 -37.05 9.14 4.51
N SER A 407 -36.54 8.21 5.33
CA SER A 407 -35.48 8.48 6.29
C SER A 407 -34.62 7.24 6.58
N LEU A 408 -33.29 7.43 6.59
CA LEU A 408 -32.31 6.42 7.06
C LEU A 408 -32.10 6.46 8.59
N LYS A 409 -32.56 7.52 9.26
CA LYS A 409 -32.51 7.67 10.72
C LYS A 409 -33.88 7.33 11.29
N LEU A 410 -34.02 6.14 11.84
CA LEU A 410 -35.25 5.69 12.47
C LEU A 410 -35.29 6.22 13.91
N GLY A 411 -36.38 6.92 14.26
CA GLY A 411 -36.68 7.32 15.64
C GLY A 411 -37.92 6.59 16.12
N GLY A 412 -37.85 5.94 17.29
CA GLY A 412 -38.99 5.27 17.92
C GLY A 412 -38.63 4.74 19.31
N LYS A 413 -39.57 4.82 20.27
CA LYS A 413 -39.48 4.09 21.53
C LYS A 413 -40.02 2.68 21.32
N ASP A 414 -39.32 1.67 21.84
CA ASP A 414 -39.81 0.29 21.92
C ASP A 414 -41.06 0.27 22.81
N ASN A 415 -42.23 0.39 22.20
CA ASN A 415 -43.47 -0.13 22.76
C ASN A 415 -43.62 -1.57 22.25
N ASP A 416 -44.48 -2.40 22.87
CA ASP A 416 -44.74 -3.81 22.50
C ASP A 416 -45.35 -4.02 21.07
N ALA A 417 -45.16 -3.08 20.14
CA ALA A 417 -45.62 -3.07 18.76
C ALA A 417 -44.50 -3.48 17.77
N THR A 418 -44.85 -4.17 16.69
CA THR A 418 -43.87 -4.58 15.67
C THR A 418 -43.24 -3.38 14.94
N PRO A 419 -42.02 -3.50 14.38
CA PRO A 419 -41.38 -2.40 13.65
C PRO A 419 -42.23 -1.84 12.50
N LEU A 420 -42.95 -2.73 11.80
CA LEU A 420 -43.84 -2.32 10.70
C LEU A 420 -45.07 -1.56 11.20
N SER A 421 -45.73 -2.03 12.26
CA SER A 421 -46.89 -1.33 12.82
C SER A 421 -46.51 0.05 13.35
N THR A 422 -45.33 0.18 13.97
CA THR A 422 -44.76 1.47 14.39
C THR A 422 -44.54 2.41 13.21
N PHE A 423 -43.98 1.91 12.11
CA PHE A 423 -43.83 2.67 10.87
C PHE A 423 -45.17 3.14 10.29
N LEU A 424 -46.15 2.25 10.17
CA LEU A 424 -47.45 2.54 9.56
C LEU A 424 -48.29 3.52 10.39
N LEU A 425 -48.33 3.31 11.71
CA LEU A 425 -49.30 3.98 12.57
C LEU A 425 -48.74 5.17 13.35
N HIS A 426 -47.43 5.21 13.58
CA HIS A 426 -46.80 6.18 14.48
C HIS A 426 -45.75 7.04 13.78
N THR A 427 -44.63 6.45 13.34
CA THR A 427 -43.48 7.24 12.87
C THR A 427 -43.72 7.81 11.47
N ARG A 428 -44.40 7.06 10.59
CA ARG A 428 -44.61 7.39 9.17
C ARG A 428 -43.33 7.82 8.46
N SER A 429 -42.18 7.34 8.95
CA SER A 429 -40.86 7.70 8.48
C SER A 429 -39.98 6.46 8.53
N GLY A 430 -39.35 6.11 7.40
CA GLY A 430 -38.53 4.91 7.26
C GLY A 430 -37.85 4.83 5.91
N HIS A 431 -37.05 3.80 5.69
CA HIS A 431 -36.37 3.54 4.42
C HIS A 431 -37.09 2.47 3.59
N CYS A 432 -36.55 2.18 2.39
CA CYS A 432 -37.21 1.37 1.35
C CYS A 432 -37.76 0.01 1.83
N GLU A 433 -37.10 -0.64 2.80
CA GLU A 433 -37.54 -1.93 3.32
C GLU A 433 -38.91 -1.86 4.04
N TYR A 434 -39.21 -0.74 4.72
CA TYR A 434 -40.50 -0.51 5.37
C TYR A 434 -41.61 -0.31 4.35
N PHE A 435 -41.36 0.51 3.32
CA PHE A 435 -42.30 0.75 2.23
C PHE A 435 -42.61 -0.53 1.45
N ALA A 436 -41.57 -1.27 1.07
CA ALA A 436 -41.72 -2.54 0.35
C ALA A 436 -42.42 -3.61 1.19
N THR A 437 -42.09 -3.72 2.49
CA THR A 437 -42.79 -4.65 3.39
C THR A 437 -44.26 -4.27 3.54
N ALA A 438 -44.55 -2.98 3.75
CA ALA A 438 -45.92 -2.48 3.87
C ALA A 438 -46.75 -2.76 2.62
N ALA A 439 -46.24 -2.39 1.42
CA ALA A 439 -46.94 -2.67 0.17
C ALA A 439 -47.15 -4.16 -0.07
N THR A 440 -46.15 -5.00 0.20
CA THR A 440 -46.29 -6.45 0.06
C THR A 440 -47.44 -6.98 0.93
N LEU A 441 -47.51 -6.61 2.21
CA LEU A 441 -48.57 -7.10 3.09
C LEU A 441 -49.94 -6.48 2.82
N LEU A 442 -50.00 -5.22 2.39
CA LEU A 442 -51.25 -4.57 1.98
C LEU A 442 -51.85 -5.24 0.74
N LEU A 443 -51.02 -5.57 -0.26
CA LEU A 443 -51.47 -6.28 -1.46
C LEU A 443 -51.96 -7.69 -1.13
N ARG A 444 -51.24 -8.42 -0.26
CA ARG A 444 -51.70 -9.71 0.27
C ARG A 444 -53.04 -9.59 0.97
N LYS A 445 -53.27 -8.51 1.72
CA LYS A 445 -54.52 -8.27 2.43
C LYS A 445 -55.70 -8.05 1.49
N LEU A 446 -55.43 -7.54 0.29
CA LEU A 446 -56.38 -7.37 -0.81
C LEU A 446 -56.53 -8.62 -1.68
N GLY A 447 -55.90 -9.75 -1.31
CA GLY A 447 -55.98 -11.01 -2.04
C GLY A 447 -55.07 -11.08 -3.27
N ILE A 448 -54.13 -10.14 -3.41
CA ILE A 448 -53.17 -10.11 -4.52
C ILE A 448 -51.89 -10.81 -4.03
N PRO A 449 -51.45 -11.92 -4.65
CA PRO A 449 -50.21 -12.55 -4.25
C PRO A 449 -49.03 -11.60 -4.48
N ALA A 450 -48.20 -11.43 -3.46
CA ALA A 450 -47.08 -10.49 -3.51
C ALA A 450 -45.84 -11.06 -2.82
N ARG A 451 -44.64 -10.73 -3.31
CA ARG A 451 -43.34 -11.13 -2.76
C ARG A 451 -42.49 -9.90 -2.45
N TYR A 452 -41.57 -10.04 -1.51
CA TYR A 452 -40.59 -9.02 -1.17
C TYR A 452 -39.30 -9.26 -1.96
N ALA A 453 -38.81 -8.27 -2.67
CA ALA A 453 -37.59 -8.36 -3.48
C ALA A 453 -36.54 -7.36 -3.00
N VAL A 454 -35.27 -7.76 -3.10
CA VAL A 454 -34.12 -6.91 -2.81
C VAL A 454 -33.13 -6.95 -3.97
N GLY A 455 -32.40 -5.86 -4.14
CA GLY A 455 -31.39 -5.72 -5.18
C GLY A 455 -30.87 -4.30 -5.20
N TYR A 456 -30.78 -3.71 -6.39
CA TYR A 456 -30.18 -2.39 -6.56
C TYR A 456 -30.95 -1.54 -7.57
N SER A 457 -30.98 -0.23 -7.31
CA SER A 457 -31.43 0.77 -8.26
C SER A 457 -30.29 1.24 -9.17
N VAL A 458 -30.58 1.39 -10.46
CA VAL A 458 -29.64 1.84 -11.50
C VAL A 458 -30.07 3.21 -12.02
N HIS A 459 -29.55 4.27 -11.42
CA HIS A 459 -29.87 5.66 -11.78
C HIS A 459 -28.63 6.56 -11.94
N GLU A 460 -27.53 6.31 -11.20
CA GLU A 460 -26.31 7.12 -11.26
C GLU A 460 -25.52 6.87 -12.57
N PHE A 461 -25.50 7.88 -13.46
CA PHE A 461 -24.73 7.84 -14.70
C PHE A 461 -23.36 8.50 -14.53
N SER A 462 -22.29 7.77 -14.83
CA SER A 462 -20.92 8.31 -14.80
C SER A 462 -20.50 8.82 -16.17
N SER A 463 -20.37 10.14 -16.31
CA SER A 463 -19.88 10.77 -17.53
C SER A 463 -18.41 10.45 -17.84
N LEU A 464 -17.59 10.16 -16.81
CA LEU A 464 -16.20 9.72 -16.96
C LEU A 464 -16.07 8.34 -17.60
N GLU A 465 -17.02 7.46 -17.30
CA GLU A 465 -16.99 6.06 -17.75
C GLU A 465 -17.95 5.79 -18.92
N ASN A 466 -18.86 6.72 -19.22
CA ASN A 466 -19.96 6.59 -20.18
C ASN A 466 -20.83 5.35 -19.93
N GLN A 467 -21.10 5.05 -18.67
CA GLN A 467 -21.91 3.93 -18.20
C GLN A 467 -22.52 4.23 -16.83
N TYR A 468 -23.49 3.43 -16.42
CA TYR A 468 -24.09 3.55 -15.10
C TYR A 468 -23.21 2.87 -14.06
N ILE A 469 -23.04 3.54 -12.93
CA ILE A 469 -22.33 3.00 -11.77
C ILE A 469 -23.35 2.68 -10.68
N VAL A 470 -23.20 1.52 -10.06
CA VAL A 470 -24.07 1.10 -8.97
C VAL A 470 -23.25 0.97 -7.71
N ARG A 471 -23.72 1.63 -6.66
CA ARG A 471 -23.03 1.72 -5.38
C ARG A 471 -23.73 0.91 -4.32
N SER A 472 -23.02 0.61 -3.23
CA SER A 472 -23.61 0.02 -2.03
C SER A 472 -24.83 0.83 -1.56
N ARG A 473 -24.77 2.17 -1.66
CA ARG A 473 -25.90 3.02 -1.32
C ARG A 473 -27.17 2.84 -2.14
N HIS A 474 -27.05 2.34 -3.37
CA HIS A 474 -28.20 2.09 -4.24
C HIS A 474 -28.92 0.77 -3.94
N ALA A 475 -28.53 0.06 -2.88
CA ALA A 475 -29.25 -1.14 -2.45
C ALA A 475 -30.71 -0.79 -2.18
N HIS A 476 -31.65 -1.54 -2.76
CA HIS A 476 -33.06 -1.18 -2.73
C HIS A 476 -33.95 -2.39 -2.51
N ALA A 477 -35.15 -2.14 -1.97
CA ALA A 477 -36.16 -3.15 -1.72
C ALA A 477 -37.50 -2.70 -2.32
N TRP A 478 -38.22 -3.63 -2.93
CA TRP A 478 -39.51 -3.37 -3.58
C TRP A 478 -40.44 -4.59 -3.47
N THR A 479 -41.69 -4.41 -3.89
CA THR A 479 -42.69 -5.48 -3.94
C THR A 479 -42.77 -6.09 -5.34
N LEU A 480 -42.90 -7.40 -5.45
CA LEU A 480 -43.31 -8.07 -6.68
C LEU A 480 -44.77 -8.52 -6.53
N ALA A 481 -45.68 -7.93 -7.31
CA ALA A 481 -47.10 -8.27 -7.28
C ALA A 481 -47.46 -9.19 -8.45
N TYR A 482 -48.30 -10.21 -8.20
CA TYR A 482 -48.79 -11.09 -9.26
C TYR A 482 -50.06 -10.52 -9.90
N ILE A 483 -49.90 -9.96 -11.09
CA ILE A 483 -50.93 -9.18 -11.78
C ILE A 483 -51.05 -9.69 -13.21
N ALA A 484 -52.28 -10.00 -13.63
CA ALA A 484 -52.58 -10.49 -14.99
C ALA A 484 -51.71 -11.69 -15.41
N GLY A 485 -51.48 -12.64 -14.50
CA GLY A 485 -50.72 -13.86 -14.78
C GLY A 485 -49.20 -13.70 -14.77
N LYS A 486 -48.67 -12.55 -14.33
CA LYS A 486 -47.22 -12.30 -14.26
C LYS A 486 -46.81 -11.55 -13.01
N TRP A 487 -45.57 -11.78 -12.57
CA TRP A 487 -44.93 -10.99 -11.52
C TRP A 487 -44.49 -9.63 -12.08
N GLN A 488 -44.88 -8.55 -11.39
CA GLN A 488 -44.57 -7.17 -11.78
C GLN A 488 -44.00 -6.42 -10.58
N ALA A 489 -42.94 -5.64 -10.79
CA ALA A 489 -42.37 -4.79 -9.75
C ALA A 489 -43.32 -3.64 -9.41
N PHE A 490 -43.53 -3.42 -8.11
CA PHE A 490 -44.29 -2.32 -7.54
C PHE A 490 -43.47 -1.72 -6.39
N ASP A 491 -43.17 -0.43 -6.49
CA ASP A 491 -42.34 0.29 -5.54
C ASP A 491 -43.02 1.61 -5.12
N PRO A 492 -43.62 1.67 -3.92
CA PRO A 492 -44.29 2.88 -3.43
C PRO A 492 -43.32 3.86 -2.72
N THR A 493 -42.00 3.65 -2.82
CA THR A 493 -41.02 4.47 -2.10
C THR A 493 -40.98 5.89 -2.70
N PRO A 494 -41.08 6.96 -1.89
CA PRO A 494 -41.18 8.34 -2.39
C PRO A 494 -40.01 8.81 -3.26
N SER A 495 -40.27 9.31 -4.48
CA SER A 495 -39.28 9.60 -5.52
C SER A 495 -38.07 10.44 -5.12
N ASP A 496 -38.20 11.29 -4.10
CA ASP A 496 -37.12 12.16 -3.62
C ASP A 496 -35.95 11.37 -2.99
N TRP A 497 -36.15 10.09 -2.70
CA TRP A 497 -35.14 9.21 -2.09
C TRP A 497 -33.81 9.19 -2.87
N GLU A 498 -33.86 9.19 -4.21
CA GLU A 498 -32.64 9.16 -5.06
C GLU A 498 -31.81 10.42 -4.84
N SER A 499 -32.45 11.59 -4.90
CA SER A 499 -31.78 12.88 -4.72
C SER A 499 -31.20 13.06 -3.30
N MET A 500 -31.88 12.52 -2.28
CA MET A 500 -31.41 12.56 -0.90
C MET A 500 -30.18 11.66 -0.68
N GLU A 501 -30.14 10.50 -1.34
CA GLU A 501 -29.01 9.57 -1.27
C GLU A 501 -27.80 10.07 -2.07
N ASP A 502 -28.03 10.71 -3.21
CA ASP A 502 -26.99 11.37 -4.00
C ASP A 502 -26.39 12.57 -3.26
N ALA A 503 -27.21 13.37 -2.59
CA ALA A 503 -26.77 14.49 -1.77
C ALA A 503 -25.93 14.07 -0.54
N ALA A 504 -26.04 12.81 -0.11
CA ALA A 504 -25.26 12.26 1.01
C ALA A 504 -23.84 11.80 0.60
N ALA A 505 -23.43 11.99 -0.66
CA ALA A 505 -22.08 11.65 -1.11
C ALA A 505 -20.99 12.42 -0.34
N PRO A 506 -19.90 11.78 0.10
CA PRO A 506 -18.85 12.46 0.85
C PRO A 506 -18.08 13.47 -0.01
N PRO A 507 -17.62 14.60 0.56
CA PRO A 507 -16.71 15.51 -0.13
C PRO A 507 -15.45 14.76 -0.59
N GLY A 508 -15.16 14.80 -1.89
CA GLY A 508 -13.98 14.12 -2.47
C GLY A 508 -14.22 12.73 -3.06
N ALA A 509 -15.49 12.29 -3.19
CA ALA A 509 -15.85 11.02 -3.84
C ALA A 509 -15.25 10.82 -5.26
N PHE A 510 -14.93 11.91 -5.96
CA PHE A 510 -14.26 11.86 -7.26
C PHE A 510 -12.93 11.10 -7.24
N ILE A 511 -12.14 11.18 -6.15
CA ILE A 511 -10.85 10.49 -6.04
C ILE A 511 -11.07 8.98 -5.93
N SER A 512 -12.02 8.54 -5.10
CA SER A 512 -12.38 7.12 -4.99
C SER A 512 -12.95 6.58 -6.30
N ASP A 513 -13.72 7.39 -7.03
CA ASP A 513 -14.29 7.01 -8.31
C ASP A 513 -13.22 6.86 -9.38
N LEU A 514 -12.27 7.80 -9.45
CA LEU A 514 -11.12 7.71 -10.35
C LEU A 514 -10.26 6.48 -10.05
N TRP A 515 -10.04 6.17 -8.77
CA TRP A 515 -9.33 4.96 -8.35
C TRP A 515 -10.09 3.68 -8.73
N SER A 516 -11.42 3.67 -8.53
CA SER A 516 -12.30 2.56 -8.94
C SER A 516 -12.27 2.36 -10.45
N LEU A 517 -12.33 3.44 -11.23
CA LEU A 517 -12.22 3.42 -12.69
C LEU A 517 -10.86 2.90 -13.16
N LEU A 518 -9.78 3.39 -12.56
CA LEU A 518 -8.42 2.95 -12.90
C LEU A 518 -8.28 1.45 -12.61
N THR A 519 -8.70 1.02 -11.44
CA THR A 519 -8.70 -0.39 -11.03
C THR A 519 -9.55 -1.21 -11.99
N TYR A 520 -10.78 -0.80 -12.29
CA TYR A 520 -11.68 -1.45 -13.25
C TYR A 520 -11.03 -1.63 -14.63
N LYS A 521 -10.45 -0.56 -15.21
CA LYS A 521 -9.78 -0.58 -16.52
C LYS A 521 -8.54 -1.47 -16.51
N ILE A 522 -7.75 -1.41 -15.44
CA ILE A 522 -6.59 -2.29 -15.27
C ILE A 522 -7.07 -3.75 -15.23
N LEU A 523 -8.00 -4.11 -14.34
CA LEU A 523 -8.50 -5.47 -14.20
C LEU A 523 -9.08 -6.03 -15.51
N LEU A 524 -9.79 -5.19 -16.28
CA LEU A 524 -10.34 -5.56 -17.58
C LEU A 524 -9.25 -5.73 -18.66
N GLY A 525 -8.27 -4.83 -18.70
CA GLY A 525 -7.09 -4.95 -19.58
C GLY A 525 -6.23 -6.17 -19.25
N LEU A 526 -6.07 -6.48 -17.97
CA LEU A 526 -5.38 -7.69 -17.51
C LEU A 526 -6.12 -8.97 -17.90
N ARG A 527 -7.45 -8.98 -17.88
CA ARG A 527 -8.25 -10.12 -18.38
C ARG A 527 -8.03 -10.33 -19.87
N TYR A 528 -8.02 -9.25 -20.65
CA TYR A 528 -7.73 -9.30 -22.09
C TYR A 528 -6.32 -9.84 -22.37
N LEU A 529 -5.33 -9.46 -21.54
CA LEU A 529 -3.95 -9.93 -21.63
C LEU A 529 -3.76 -11.37 -21.13
N SER A 530 -4.52 -11.80 -20.13
CA SER A 530 -4.48 -13.17 -19.56
C SER A 530 -5.14 -14.21 -20.46
N GLY A 531 -6.18 -13.80 -21.22
CA GLY A 531 -6.85 -14.66 -22.21
C GLY A 531 -6.05 -14.93 -23.50
N SER A 532 -4.92 -14.24 -23.70
CA SER A 532 -4.01 -14.47 -24.83
C SER A 532 -2.60 -14.78 -24.31
N ASN A 533 -1.71 -15.32 -25.15
CA ASN A 533 -0.28 -15.56 -24.82
C ASN A 533 0.52 -14.27 -24.45
N GLY A 534 -0.15 -13.15 -24.18
CA GLY A 534 0.39 -11.81 -23.95
C GLY A 534 1.25 -11.64 -22.70
N TRP A 535 1.13 -12.50 -21.69
CA TRP A 535 2.05 -12.48 -20.54
C TRP A 535 3.50 -12.74 -20.95
N LYS A 536 3.73 -13.54 -22.00
CA LYS A 536 5.06 -13.77 -22.59
C LYS A 536 5.57 -12.52 -23.31
N LEU A 537 4.70 -11.77 -24.00
CA LEU A 537 5.07 -10.54 -24.73
C LEU A 537 5.33 -9.36 -23.79
N GLY A 538 4.49 -9.15 -22.76
CA GLY A 538 4.68 -8.07 -21.79
C GLY A 538 5.94 -8.24 -20.95
N GLY A 539 6.23 -9.46 -20.49
CA GLY A 539 7.49 -9.80 -19.81
C GLY A 539 8.71 -9.61 -20.72
N VAL A 540 8.61 -10.01 -22.00
CA VAL A 540 9.71 -9.86 -22.98
C VAL A 540 9.95 -8.40 -23.36
N ILE A 541 8.92 -7.57 -23.53
CA ILE A 541 9.09 -6.13 -23.83
C ILE A 541 9.75 -5.42 -22.66
N LEU A 542 9.36 -5.77 -21.44
CA LEU A 542 9.91 -5.16 -20.23
C LEU A 542 11.36 -5.58 -19.97
N LEU A 543 11.66 -6.87 -20.15
CA LEU A 543 13.03 -7.39 -20.13
C LEU A 543 13.87 -6.82 -21.29
N ALA A 544 13.29 -6.60 -22.47
CA ALA A 544 13.95 -5.97 -23.61
C ALA A 544 14.24 -4.49 -23.36
N LEU A 545 13.34 -3.75 -22.70
CA LEU A 545 13.57 -2.35 -22.31
C LEU A 545 14.64 -2.23 -21.22
N ILE A 546 14.67 -3.15 -20.26
CA ILE A 546 15.72 -3.26 -19.24
C ILE A 546 17.07 -3.61 -19.91
N PHE A 547 17.08 -4.59 -20.81
CA PHE A 547 18.26 -5.01 -21.56
C PHE A 547 18.79 -3.90 -22.49
N PHE A 548 17.91 -3.20 -23.21
CA PHE A 548 18.27 -2.08 -24.10
C PHE A 548 18.85 -0.90 -23.32
N ARG A 549 18.33 -0.63 -22.12
CA ARG A 549 18.86 0.44 -21.25
C ARG A 549 20.17 0.04 -20.55
N MET A 550 20.36 -1.24 -20.22
CA MET A 550 21.62 -1.79 -19.70
C MET A 550 22.72 -1.88 -20.77
N CYS A 551 22.36 -2.19 -22.03
CA CYS A 551 23.29 -2.29 -23.15
C CYS A 551 23.67 -0.92 -23.77
N ASN A 552 23.24 0.19 -23.17
CA ASN A 552 23.63 1.51 -23.63
C ASN A 552 25.18 1.66 -23.50
N PRO A 553 25.92 1.86 -24.60
CA PRO A 553 27.39 1.68 -24.68
C PRO A 553 28.21 2.61 -23.77
N ASN A 554 27.58 3.57 -23.10
CA ASN A 554 28.20 4.43 -22.08
C ASN A 554 28.49 3.72 -20.75
N PHE A 555 28.18 2.43 -20.59
CA PHE A 555 28.53 1.63 -19.40
C PHE A 555 30.00 1.18 -19.39
N LYS A 556 30.64 0.99 -20.56
CA LYS A 556 31.97 0.37 -20.67
C LYS A 556 33.17 1.33 -20.54
N LYS A 557 32.98 2.65 -20.49
CA LYS A 557 34.10 3.61 -20.61
C LYS A 557 34.81 4.02 -19.32
N ASN A 558 34.21 3.85 -18.13
CA ASN A 558 34.73 4.52 -16.92
C ASN A 558 34.98 3.64 -15.69
N VAL A 559 34.69 2.34 -15.71
CA VAL A 559 34.93 1.48 -14.55
C VAL A 559 36.36 0.95 -14.58
N ARG A 560 37.25 1.55 -13.76
CA ARG A 560 38.62 1.05 -13.57
C ARG A 560 38.61 -0.06 -12.52
N LEU A 561 39.03 -1.26 -12.90
CA LEU A 561 39.27 -2.36 -11.99
C LEU A 561 40.58 -2.10 -11.24
N LEU A 562 40.53 -1.89 -9.93
CA LEU A 562 41.74 -1.74 -9.11
C LEU A 562 42.06 -3.11 -8.50
N SER A 563 43.17 -3.73 -8.94
CA SER A 563 43.51 -5.11 -8.61
C SER A 563 44.19 -5.30 -7.25
N ASN A 564 44.32 -4.27 -6.41
CA ASN A 564 44.98 -4.45 -5.13
C ASN A 564 44.57 -3.47 -4.03
N LYS A 565 44.33 -3.99 -2.81
CA LYS A 565 44.08 -3.21 -1.59
C LYS A 565 45.31 -2.35 -1.20
N GLN A 566 46.48 -2.61 -1.76
CA GLN A 566 47.67 -1.75 -1.64
C GLN A 566 47.75 -0.65 -2.71
N SER A 567 47.03 -0.79 -3.83
CA SER A 567 47.01 0.22 -4.90
C SER A 567 46.19 1.45 -4.50
N TRP A 568 45.06 1.29 -3.80
CA TRP A 568 44.36 2.45 -3.21
C TRP A 568 45.15 3.05 -2.05
N LEU A 569 45.85 2.27 -1.22
CA LEU A 569 46.74 2.83 -0.20
C LEU A 569 47.91 3.59 -0.83
N LYS A 570 48.52 3.13 -1.93
CA LYS A 570 49.53 3.91 -2.67
C LYS A 570 48.94 5.12 -3.39
N ALA A 571 47.74 5.00 -3.94
CA ALA A 571 47.05 6.11 -4.61
C ALA A 571 46.49 7.14 -3.61
N ILE A 572 46.14 6.73 -2.39
CA ILE A 572 45.79 7.60 -1.27
C ILE A 572 47.06 8.14 -0.63
N TYR A 573 48.15 7.38 -0.45
CA TYR A 573 49.41 7.93 0.04
C TYR A 573 50.01 8.96 -0.94
N ASN A 574 49.80 8.79 -2.26
CA ASN A 574 50.12 9.80 -3.27
C ASN A 574 49.06 10.90 -3.42
N LYS A 575 47.92 10.83 -2.72
CA LYS A 575 46.83 11.83 -2.77
C LYS A 575 46.53 12.48 -1.40
N ASP A 576 47.12 11.96 -0.33
CA ASP A 576 47.14 12.43 1.07
C ASP A 576 48.33 13.35 1.36
N SER A 577 48.90 13.98 0.32
CA SER A 577 49.55 15.28 0.50
C SER A 577 48.56 16.40 0.84
N LEU A 578 47.26 16.08 1.05
CA LEU A 578 46.17 16.99 1.36
C LEU A 578 45.25 16.46 2.47
N SER A 579 45.82 16.07 3.61
CA SER A 579 45.24 16.61 4.84
C SER A 579 45.61 18.09 4.83
N PRO A 580 44.69 19.08 4.96
CA PRO A 580 45.11 20.45 5.13
C PRO A 580 45.77 20.52 6.50
N LYS A 581 47.06 20.15 6.57
CA LYS A 581 47.95 20.66 7.58
C LYS A 581 47.75 22.16 7.47
N SER A 582 47.15 22.76 8.50
CA SER A 582 47.08 24.21 8.62
C SER A 582 48.41 24.78 8.17
N GLU A 583 48.39 25.82 7.36
CA GLU A 583 49.59 26.36 6.71
C GLU A 583 50.67 26.77 7.74
N PHE A 584 50.29 26.94 9.01
CA PHE A 584 51.18 27.05 10.17
C PHE A 584 52.24 25.94 10.26
N TYR A 585 51.96 24.71 9.81
CA TYR A 585 52.95 23.62 9.80
C TYR A 585 54.15 23.90 8.90
N LEU A 586 54.05 24.85 7.97
CA LEU A 586 55.19 25.32 7.18
C LEU A 586 56.19 26.13 8.05
N ILE A 587 55.70 26.80 9.10
CA ILE A 587 56.53 27.49 10.10
C ILE A 587 57.25 26.46 10.97
N GLU A 588 56.53 25.44 11.45
CA GLU A 588 57.15 24.33 12.20
C GLU A 588 58.24 23.64 11.36
N GLN A 589 57.98 23.42 10.07
CA GLN A 589 58.99 22.88 9.15
C GLN A 589 60.20 23.82 9.00
N ALA A 590 59.98 25.11 8.78
CA ALA A 590 61.07 26.08 8.61
C ALA A 590 61.95 26.22 9.87
N LEU A 591 61.36 26.14 11.06
CA LEU A 591 62.10 26.15 12.34
C LEU A 591 62.87 24.83 12.56
N ASN A 592 62.25 23.69 12.23
CA ASN A 592 62.91 22.38 12.29
C ASN A 592 64.12 22.29 11.34
N GLU A 593 64.01 22.86 10.12
CA GLU A 593 65.13 22.95 9.15
C GLU A 593 66.33 23.74 9.72
N SER A 594 66.09 24.66 10.66
CA SER A 594 67.12 25.41 11.38
C SER A 594 67.57 24.73 12.68
N GLY A 595 67.15 23.50 12.96
CA GLY A 595 67.54 22.74 14.16
C GLY A 595 66.75 23.08 15.43
N LEU A 596 65.79 24.01 15.35
CA LEU A 596 64.89 24.33 16.45
C LEU A 596 63.73 23.33 16.39
N ILE A 597 63.87 22.19 17.07
CA ILE A 597 62.91 21.08 16.98
C ILE A 597 61.92 21.12 18.14
N ARG A 598 60.63 20.87 17.85
CA ARG A 598 59.59 20.69 18.88
C ARG A 598 59.55 19.24 19.38
N PRO A 599 59.69 18.99 20.69
CA PRO A 599 59.38 17.69 21.30
C PRO A 599 57.89 17.33 21.11
N PRO A 600 57.54 16.07 20.85
CA PRO A 600 56.16 15.67 20.59
C PRO A 600 55.20 15.91 21.78
N SER A 601 55.73 15.98 23.00
CA SER A 601 54.98 16.25 24.24
C SER A 601 54.75 17.74 24.54
N GLU A 602 55.35 18.65 23.77
CA GLU A 602 55.28 20.10 24.00
C GLU A 602 54.24 20.76 23.08
N SER A 603 53.39 21.64 23.62
CA SER A 603 52.40 22.37 22.81
C SER A 603 53.09 23.42 21.92
N LEU A 604 52.46 23.83 20.80
CA LEU A 604 53.03 24.86 19.92
C LEU A 604 53.27 26.18 20.66
N LYS A 605 52.39 26.55 21.59
CA LYS A 605 52.53 27.76 22.41
C LYS A 605 53.75 27.68 23.32
N ASN A 606 53.89 26.59 24.08
CA ASN A 606 55.00 26.42 25.03
C ASN A 606 56.34 26.31 24.30
N TRP A 607 56.35 25.65 23.14
CA TRP A 607 57.52 25.53 22.30
C TRP A 607 58.03 26.89 21.82
N ILE A 608 57.15 27.76 21.33
CA ILE A 608 57.55 29.10 20.88
C ILE A 608 57.97 29.99 22.05
N GLU A 609 57.32 29.91 23.20
CA GLU A 609 57.76 30.62 24.42
C GLU A 609 59.16 30.19 24.87
N ARG A 610 59.46 28.88 24.78
CA ARG A 610 60.81 28.36 25.05
C ARG A 610 61.83 28.88 24.03
N LEU A 611 61.50 28.86 22.73
CA LEU A 611 62.38 29.38 21.68
C LEU A 611 62.67 30.89 21.84
N LYS A 612 61.67 31.68 22.23
CA LYS A 612 61.83 33.11 22.55
C LYS A 612 62.84 33.33 23.68
N LYS A 613 62.84 32.45 24.69
CA LYS A 613 63.73 32.53 25.84
C LYS A 613 65.15 32.04 25.51
N GLU A 614 65.27 31.04 24.65
CA GLU A 614 66.55 30.44 24.25
C GLU A 614 67.28 31.24 23.15
N ASN A 615 66.56 32.01 22.33
CA ASN A 615 67.14 32.76 21.19
C ASN A 615 66.58 34.21 21.13
N PRO A 616 66.97 35.08 22.06
CA PRO A 616 66.45 36.46 22.16
C PRO A 616 66.80 37.35 20.95
N GLU A 617 67.80 36.97 20.15
CA GLU A 617 68.18 37.65 18.90
C GLU A 617 67.18 37.47 17.72
N LEU A 618 66.22 36.54 17.84
CA LEU A 618 65.20 36.28 16.82
C LEU A 618 63.88 37.03 17.10
N TYR A 619 63.86 38.34 16.80
CA TYR A 619 62.69 39.20 17.02
C TYR A 619 61.42 38.74 16.29
N CYS A 620 61.55 38.02 15.17
CA CYS A 620 60.40 37.48 14.44
C CYS A 620 59.59 36.45 15.24
N LEU A 621 60.12 35.88 16.32
CA LEU A 621 59.38 34.93 17.15
C LEU A 621 58.23 35.61 17.92
N GLU A 622 58.28 36.93 18.15
CA GLU A 622 57.21 37.67 18.85
C GLU A 622 55.88 37.62 18.10
N GLU A 623 55.92 37.78 16.79
CA GLU A 623 54.77 37.82 15.88
C GLU A 623 54.05 36.46 15.74
N LEU A 624 54.73 35.35 16.06
CA LEU A 624 54.15 34.00 15.97
C LEU A 624 53.02 33.74 16.97
N ALA A 625 52.94 34.50 18.06
CA ALA A 625 51.91 34.32 19.08
C ALA A 625 50.50 34.50 18.49
N LEU A 626 50.30 35.52 17.66
CA LEU A 626 49.02 35.81 17.00
C LEU A 626 48.66 34.72 15.96
N LEU A 627 49.67 34.21 15.23
CA LEU A 627 49.46 33.16 14.23
C LEU A 627 49.12 31.80 14.86
N ILE A 628 49.62 31.50 16.06
CA ILE A 628 49.21 30.31 16.82
C ILE A 628 47.74 30.40 17.23
N GLU A 629 47.28 31.56 17.68
CA GLU A 629 45.87 31.73 18.08
C GLU A 629 44.93 31.49 16.89
N ILE A 630 45.24 32.07 15.73
CA ILE A 630 44.48 31.85 14.50
C ILE A 630 44.55 30.37 14.07
N HIS A 631 45.71 29.72 14.21
CA HIS A 631 45.87 28.28 13.95
C HIS A 631 44.98 27.43 14.86
N TYR A 632 44.89 27.77 16.15
CA TYR A 632 44.06 27.04 17.10
C TYR A 632 42.57 27.27 16.85
N CYS A 633 42.16 28.49 16.50
CA CYS A 633 40.79 28.78 16.08
C CYS A 633 40.39 28.01 14.81
N ASP A 634 41.22 27.99 13.75
CA ASP A 634 40.92 27.23 12.52
C ASP A 634 40.76 25.72 12.77
N ARG A 635 41.45 25.19 13.79
CA ARG A 635 41.53 23.75 14.02
C ARG A 635 40.60 23.20 15.10
N PHE A 636 40.39 23.97 16.16
CA PHE A 636 39.76 23.49 17.38
C PHE A 636 38.45 24.22 17.71
N ASP A 637 38.14 25.35 17.05
CA ASP A 637 36.84 26.01 17.17
C ASP A 637 35.81 25.38 16.22
N PRO A 638 34.61 24.94 16.70
CA PRO A 638 33.54 24.43 15.85
C PRO A 638 33.07 25.41 14.76
N ALA A 639 33.23 26.72 14.98
CA ALA A 639 32.86 27.75 14.01
C ALA A 639 33.93 27.97 12.91
N GLY A 640 35.19 27.60 13.18
CA GLY A 640 36.34 27.83 12.30
C GLY A 640 36.61 29.31 11.99
N ILE A 641 37.56 29.59 11.08
CA ILE A 641 37.83 30.96 10.58
C ILE A 641 37.10 31.23 9.27
N LYS A 642 36.71 32.49 9.03
CA LYS A 642 36.02 32.91 7.79
C LYS A 642 36.97 32.80 6.58
N TYR A 643 36.41 32.56 5.38
CA TYR A 643 37.20 32.36 4.16
C TYR A 643 38.18 33.51 3.84
N ALA A 644 37.77 34.77 4.07
CA ALA A 644 38.64 35.94 3.90
C ALA A 644 39.83 35.95 4.88
N GLN A 645 39.59 35.60 6.15
CA GLN A 645 40.62 35.50 7.18
C GLN A 645 41.61 34.35 6.90
N LYS A 646 41.16 33.27 6.24
CA LYS A 646 42.02 32.16 5.84
C LYS A 646 43.03 32.56 4.76
N ALA A 647 42.64 33.44 3.84
CA ALA A 647 43.55 33.99 2.83
C ALA A 647 44.57 34.98 3.44
N GLU A 648 44.14 35.83 4.37
CA GLU A 648 45.04 36.72 5.12
C GLU A 648 46.03 35.94 5.98
N PHE A 649 45.56 34.88 6.65
CA PHE A 649 46.40 34.00 7.46
C PHE A 649 47.51 33.32 6.62
N LYS A 650 47.17 32.85 5.42
CA LYS A 650 48.12 32.28 4.47
C LYS A 650 49.24 33.28 4.10
N LEU A 651 48.85 34.50 3.76
CA LEU A 651 49.78 35.56 3.37
C LEU A 651 50.68 35.96 4.55
N ALA A 652 50.13 36.04 5.76
CA ALA A 652 50.89 36.34 6.97
C ALA A 652 51.94 35.26 7.28
N ILE A 653 51.59 33.97 7.12
CA ILE A 653 52.53 32.86 7.27
C ILE A 653 53.66 32.93 6.24
N GLN A 654 53.33 33.18 4.96
CA GLN A 654 54.33 33.29 3.91
C GLN A 654 55.29 34.48 4.13
N SER A 655 54.75 35.63 4.53
CA SER A 655 55.54 36.81 4.89
C SER A 655 56.48 36.52 6.06
N TRP A 656 55.97 35.83 7.09
CA TRP A 656 56.76 35.48 8.27
C TRP A 656 57.92 34.53 7.92
N ILE A 657 57.67 33.49 7.11
CA ILE A 657 58.72 32.53 6.69
C ILE A 657 59.83 33.24 5.91
N GLU A 658 59.46 34.17 5.03
CA GLU A 658 60.41 34.96 4.25
C GLU A 658 61.26 35.87 5.15
N GLN A 659 60.65 36.53 6.14
CA GLN A 659 61.36 37.36 7.13
C GLN A 659 62.30 36.53 8.00
N TYR A 660 61.84 35.37 8.48
CA TYR A 660 62.66 34.44 9.26
C TYR A 660 63.86 33.95 8.46
N ARG A 661 63.68 33.56 7.19
CA ARG A 661 64.79 33.13 6.32
C ARG A 661 65.80 34.25 6.10
N ARG A 662 65.36 35.49 5.90
CA ARG A 662 66.28 36.64 5.77
C ARG A 662 67.08 36.89 7.04
N GLN A 663 66.45 36.80 8.22
CA GLN A 663 67.14 36.95 9.50
C GLN A 663 68.11 35.79 9.79
N ALA A 664 67.72 34.55 9.49
CA ALA A 664 68.56 33.37 9.65
C ALA A 664 69.79 33.39 8.71
N ILE A 665 69.66 34.00 7.52
CA ILE A 665 70.79 34.23 6.60
C ILE A 665 71.69 35.36 7.13
N ALA A 666 71.11 36.44 7.68
CA ALA A 666 71.86 37.56 8.26
C ALA A 666 72.66 37.14 9.51
N SER A 667 72.10 36.29 10.37
CA SER A 667 72.80 35.77 11.56
C SER A 667 73.94 34.81 11.19
N LYS A 668 73.76 33.94 10.19
CA LYS A 668 74.85 33.09 9.64
C LYS A 668 75.98 33.90 9.01
N SER A 669 75.66 35.04 8.37
CA SER A 669 76.65 35.98 7.81
C SER A 669 77.50 36.68 8.89
N GLN A 670 76.92 37.01 10.04
CA GLN A 670 77.65 37.58 11.18
C GLN A 670 78.57 36.56 11.87
N VAL A 671 78.12 35.31 12.03
CA VAL A 671 78.93 34.22 12.64
C VAL A 671 80.16 33.87 11.78
N ASN A 672 80.07 34.00 10.45
CA ASN A 672 81.21 33.75 9.56
C ASN A 672 82.26 34.89 9.56
N LYS A 673 81.94 36.07 10.14
CA LYS A 673 82.90 37.18 10.31
C LYS A 673 83.57 37.20 11.69
N SER A 674 82.97 36.59 12.72
CA SER A 674 83.56 36.45 14.05
C SER A 674 83.96 35.00 14.29
N GLY A 675 85.09 34.58 13.73
CA GLY A 675 85.57 33.20 13.78
C GLY A 675 85.61 32.60 15.19
N LYS A 676 84.55 31.88 15.57
CA LYS A 676 84.53 30.86 16.63
C LYS A 676 83.57 29.75 16.21
N SER A 677 84.14 28.70 15.66
CA SER A 677 83.50 27.42 15.36
C SER A 677 83.41 26.58 16.65
N THR A 678 82.20 26.24 17.09
CA THR A 678 82.01 24.98 17.81
C THR A 678 80.61 24.40 17.58
N ILE A 679 80.64 23.10 17.26
CA ILE A 679 79.59 22.06 17.38
C ILE A 679 78.73 21.79 16.14
N ALA A 680 78.85 20.52 15.76
CA ALA A 680 78.46 19.84 14.54
C ALA A 680 76.94 19.70 14.34
N PHE A 681 76.53 19.87 13.08
CA PHE A 681 75.29 19.34 12.54
C PHE A 681 75.66 18.29 11.47
N LEU A 682 74.86 17.23 11.38
CA LEU A 682 74.82 16.14 10.39
C LEU A 682 75.39 14.77 10.85
N ARG A 683 74.49 13.94 11.41
CA ARG A 683 74.11 12.69 10.74
C ARG A 683 72.63 12.38 10.94
#